data_AF-A0A7W5J4S1-F1
#
_entry.id   AF-A0A7W5J4S1-F1
#
_cell.length_a   1.000
_cell.length_b   1.000
_cell.length_c   1.000
_cell.angle_alpha   90.00
_cell.angle_beta   90.00
_cell.angle_gamma   90.00
#
_symmetry.space_group_name_H-M   'P 1'
#
loop_
_entity.id
_entity.type
_entity.pdbx_description
1 polymer ?
#
loop_
_entity_poly.entity_id
_entity_poly.type
_entity_poly.pdbx_seq_one_letter_code
_entity_poly.pdbx_strand_id
1 'polypeptide(L)'
;MNLSLLRDAARCAAILLSLACTACAGLSDAQRDRAAGIAAAARSEIVDCRQPDACALPSPLHDLGPRALSASTPQSPRHYALILDRGEDSLLARLNLIRSARRNIDLQTYIFDKDDSARLVIDELLAAARRGVKVRLLIDQLSAIADLQILGALAGAHQNFAIRIYNPSFGKAKLNYFDYAGSVLCCFRRFNQRMHTKLLLVDGEIGITGGRNYQDDYYDWDAEYNFRDRDVLVAGPAARDMAVNFQAFWDARRSIPAERLNDVGRTLLRGGVPEMPPARFLRPERVAAMAQDAADPAVIQERLVESVLPVGEVKYVADLPQKHRREHGSDAAPSAPELETLIGNASQEVLLQTPYLVMSKQAQEIFRDMRKRQPPPKVIVSTNSLAATDNPVVYSMSFKYKRRYLREFGFEIHEYKPFPEDAPVDYATLMPEGPPVAPADPSSRSRPRGPSGSIGPSSSSGERRESAGETTRKLQRTEARPSFLSSGAATGPVPLKRAGVRMGLHAKSMVIDGRIGVIGTHNFDPRSETYNTESVVIIEDEAFAQALADSIRRDMKPENSWLVARKVKPPVFSGLDYSLGKVSEALPLFDLWPWRYATSYEYVPGPDCPEPLPPGDPRFHQCYRSVGDFPEVNIGPKWLYTRILTAFGAGLVPIL
;
A
#
# COMPACT_ATOMS: atom_id res chain seq x y z
N MET A 1 -3.99 -3.64 -61.53
CA MET A 1 -3.42 -3.40 -60.18
C MET A 1 -1.93 -3.12 -60.33
N ASN A 2 -1.47 -1.95 -59.91
CA ASN A 2 -0.13 -1.43 -60.24
C ASN A 2 0.93 -2.09 -59.34
N LEU A 3 1.85 -2.87 -59.93
CA LEU A 3 2.93 -3.58 -59.22
C LEU A 3 3.93 -2.63 -58.53
N SER A 4 4.02 -1.35 -58.94
CA SER A 4 4.88 -0.37 -58.25
C SER A 4 4.31 0.03 -56.89
N LEU A 5 2.99 0.23 -56.77
CA LEU A 5 2.32 0.57 -55.52
C LEU A 5 2.50 -0.52 -54.45
N LEU A 6 2.50 -1.79 -54.86
CA LEU A 6 2.76 -2.93 -53.95
C LEU A 6 4.22 -2.98 -53.48
N ARG A 7 5.19 -2.66 -54.34
CA ARG A 7 6.61 -2.59 -53.96
C ARG A 7 6.91 -1.41 -53.04
N ASP A 8 6.30 -0.25 -53.29
CA ASP A 8 6.48 0.92 -52.45
C ASP A 8 5.80 0.74 -51.10
N ALA A 9 4.61 0.13 -51.05
CA ALA A 9 3.95 -0.25 -49.80
C ALA A 9 4.78 -1.27 -48.99
N ALA A 10 5.38 -2.27 -49.64
CA ALA A 10 6.25 -3.25 -48.98
C ALA A 10 7.55 -2.62 -48.45
N ARG A 11 8.15 -1.67 -49.19
CA ARG A 11 9.32 -0.91 -48.72
C ARG A 11 8.99 0.01 -47.56
N CYS A 12 7.86 0.73 -47.62
CA CYS A 12 7.37 1.52 -46.50
C CYS A 12 7.07 0.64 -45.28
N ALA A 13 6.46 -0.54 -45.46
CA ALA A 13 6.22 -1.49 -44.39
C ALA A 13 7.52 -2.04 -43.78
N ALA A 14 8.54 -2.34 -44.60
CA ALA A 14 9.85 -2.79 -44.13
C ALA A 14 10.63 -1.68 -43.41
N ILE A 15 10.54 -0.44 -43.88
CA ILE A 15 11.12 0.74 -43.21
C ILE A 15 10.38 1.01 -41.89
N LEU A 16 9.05 0.91 -41.86
CA LEU A 16 8.27 1.01 -40.63
C LEU A 16 8.56 -0.14 -39.66
N LEU A 17 8.75 -1.37 -40.13
CA LEU A 17 9.16 -2.51 -39.30
C LEU A 17 10.57 -2.30 -38.73
N SER A 18 11.52 -1.84 -39.54
CA SER A 18 12.91 -1.61 -39.08
C SER A 18 13.02 -0.38 -38.17
N LEU A 19 12.24 0.68 -38.40
CA LEU A 19 12.09 1.80 -37.46
C LEU A 19 11.38 1.37 -36.17
N ALA A 20 10.38 0.48 -36.24
CA ALA A 20 9.74 -0.10 -35.07
C ALA A 20 10.70 -1.03 -34.29
N CYS A 21 11.55 -1.79 -34.97
CA CYS A 21 12.57 -2.63 -34.35
C CYS A 21 13.70 -1.81 -33.69
N THR A 22 14.09 -0.66 -34.25
CA THR A 22 15.09 0.23 -33.64
C THR A 22 14.52 1.06 -32.49
N ALA A 23 13.24 1.45 -32.54
CA ALA A 23 12.54 2.09 -31.43
C ALA A 23 12.37 1.19 -30.19
N CYS A 24 12.42 -0.13 -30.38
CA CYS A 24 12.38 -1.15 -29.32
C CYS A 24 13.76 -1.59 -28.80
N ALA A 25 14.87 -1.09 -29.38
CA ALA A 25 16.21 -1.46 -28.94
C ALA A 25 16.57 -0.76 -27.61
N GLY A 26 16.71 -1.55 -26.54
CA GLY A 26 17.25 -1.09 -25.25
C GLY A 26 18.72 -0.68 -25.34
N LEU A 27 19.28 -0.18 -24.24
CA LEU A 27 20.73 0.04 -24.17
C LEU A 27 21.49 -1.29 -24.24
N SER A 28 22.58 -1.33 -25.01
CA SER A 28 23.54 -2.45 -24.99
C SER A 28 24.27 -2.51 -23.64
N ASP A 29 24.88 -3.65 -23.31
CA ASP A 29 25.62 -3.79 -22.04
C ASP A 29 26.77 -2.77 -21.94
N ALA A 30 27.51 -2.54 -23.03
CA ALA A 30 28.54 -1.50 -23.08
C ALA A 30 27.99 -0.08 -22.83
N GLN A 31 26.79 0.23 -23.32
CA GLN A 31 26.14 1.51 -23.04
C GLN A 31 25.69 1.61 -21.57
N ARG A 32 25.19 0.53 -20.98
CA ARG A 32 24.83 0.47 -19.55
C ARG A 32 26.05 0.61 -18.65
N ASP A 33 27.17 -0.02 -19.02
CA ASP A 33 28.42 0.08 -18.28
C ASP A 33 28.98 1.50 -18.35
N ARG A 34 28.91 2.14 -19.53
CA ARG A 34 29.28 3.57 -19.68
C ARG A 34 28.37 4.49 -18.85
N ALA A 35 27.06 4.28 -18.87
CA ALA A 35 26.12 5.05 -18.05
C ALA A 35 26.42 4.88 -16.55
N ALA A 36 26.73 3.66 -16.11
CA ALA A 36 27.14 3.38 -14.74
C ALA A 36 28.46 4.05 -14.37
N GLY A 37 29.44 4.08 -15.29
CA GLY A 37 30.69 4.83 -15.12
C GLY A 37 30.46 6.33 -14.96
N ILE A 38 29.54 6.93 -15.73
CA ILE A 38 29.17 8.35 -15.60
C ILE A 38 28.58 8.63 -14.22
N ALA A 39 27.65 7.79 -13.73
CA ALA A 39 27.08 7.95 -12.40
C ALA A 39 28.15 7.79 -11.31
N ALA A 40 28.99 6.76 -11.41
CA ALA A 40 30.05 6.50 -10.43
C ALA A 40 31.06 7.64 -10.34
N ALA A 41 31.50 8.18 -11.48
CA ALA A 41 32.46 9.29 -11.53
C ALA A 41 31.92 10.61 -10.97
N ALA A 42 30.59 10.78 -10.95
CA ALA A 42 29.94 11.99 -10.43
C ALA A 42 29.60 11.91 -8.94
N ARG A 43 29.65 10.71 -8.32
CA ARG A 43 29.33 10.53 -6.90
C ARG A 43 30.32 11.32 -6.05
N SER A 44 29.79 12.19 -5.19
CA SER A 44 30.61 12.85 -4.18
C SER A 44 31.25 11.81 -3.25
N GLU A 45 32.54 11.99 -2.98
CA GLU A 45 33.31 11.25 -1.98
C GLU A 45 33.47 12.02 -0.67
N ILE A 46 33.04 13.29 -0.63
CA ILE A 46 33.13 14.15 0.55
C ILE A 46 32.19 13.64 1.63
N VAL A 47 32.78 13.24 2.76
CA VAL A 47 32.04 12.89 3.98
C VAL A 47 32.11 14.06 4.96
N ASP A 48 30.95 14.58 5.34
CA ASP A 48 30.80 15.79 6.16
C ASP A 48 31.22 15.58 7.62
N CYS A 49 31.19 14.33 8.10
CA CYS A 49 31.55 13.96 9.45
C CYS A 49 32.72 12.96 9.48
N ARG A 50 33.61 13.13 10.47
CA ARG A 50 34.75 12.22 10.71
C ARG A 50 34.62 11.37 11.98
N GLN A 51 33.54 11.54 12.75
CA GLN A 51 33.30 10.77 13.96
C GLN A 51 32.94 9.31 13.61
N PRO A 52 33.33 8.33 14.45
CA PRO A 52 33.07 6.91 14.18
C PRO A 52 31.58 6.54 14.06
N ASP A 53 30.71 7.34 14.66
CA ASP A 53 29.25 7.17 14.67
C ASP A 53 28.55 8.01 13.59
N ALA A 54 29.29 8.54 12.62
CA ALA A 54 28.78 9.41 11.56
C ALA A 54 28.03 10.65 12.08
N CYS A 55 28.42 11.19 13.24
CA CYS A 55 27.78 12.34 13.87
C CYS A 55 26.27 12.10 14.07
N ALA A 56 25.91 10.86 14.42
CA ALA A 56 24.55 10.46 14.70
C ALA A 56 23.93 11.33 15.79
N LEU A 57 22.67 11.71 15.58
CA LEU A 57 21.88 12.39 16.61
C LEU A 57 21.61 11.43 17.79
N PRO A 58 21.84 11.85 19.05
CA PRO A 58 21.43 11.05 20.21
C PRO A 58 19.92 10.77 20.19
N SER A 59 19.52 9.51 20.30
CA SER A 59 18.11 9.14 20.23
C SER A 59 17.76 8.04 21.23
N PRO A 60 16.80 8.27 22.15
CA PRO A 60 16.33 7.23 23.05
C PRO A 60 15.61 6.09 22.32
N LEU A 61 15.08 6.35 21.12
CA LEU A 61 14.47 5.33 20.25
C LEU A 61 15.54 4.44 19.61
N HIS A 62 16.64 5.03 19.12
CA HIS A 62 17.76 4.27 18.54
C HIS A 62 18.50 3.43 19.58
N ASP A 63 18.59 3.91 20.81
CA ASP A 63 19.25 3.20 21.90
C ASP A 63 18.51 1.91 22.34
N LEU A 64 17.26 1.69 21.91
CA LEU A 64 16.52 0.45 22.15
C LEU A 64 17.19 -0.76 21.49
N GLY A 65 17.83 -0.59 20.32
CA GLY A 65 18.50 -1.64 19.57
C GLY A 65 19.66 -2.28 20.36
N PRO A 66 20.70 -1.50 20.70
CA PRO A 66 21.80 -1.96 21.54
C PRO A 66 21.34 -2.52 22.89
N ARG A 67 20.33 -1.88 23.51
CA ARG A 67 19.76 -2.33 24.78
C ARG A 67 19.16 -3.74 24.66
N ALA A 68 18.29 -3.95 23.69
CA ALA A 68 17.68 -5.27 23.43
C ALA A 68 18.74 -6.33 23.10
N LEU A 69 19.72 -6.00 22.25
CA LEU A 69 20.79 -6.92 21.87
C LEU A 69 21.67 -7.31 23.08
N SER A 70 22.00 -6.36 23.95
CA SER A 70 22.79 -6.62 25.16
C SER A 70 22.06 -7.48 26.19
N ALA A 71 20.73 -7.39 26.24
CA ALA A 71 19.89 -8.17 27.14
C ALA A 71 19.50 -9.55 26.57
N SER A 72 19.83 -9.82 25.30
CA SER A 72 19.42 -11.03 24.59
C SER A 72 20.44 -12.16 24.69
N THR A 73 19.94 -13.40 24.73
CA THR A 73 20.71 -14.62 24.46
C THR A 73 20.01 -15.45 23.38
N PRO A 74 20.67 -16.42 22.73
CA PRO A 74 20.01 -17.28 21.74
C PRO A 74 18.80 -18.06 22.29
N GLN A 75 18.79 -18.38 23.60
CA GLN A 75 17.69 -19.10 24.26
C GLN A 75 16.65 -18.17 24.88
N SER A 76 16.97 -16.88 25.06
CA SER A 76 16.07 -15.88 25.61
C SER A 76 16.27 -14.56 24.85
N PRO A 77 15.76 -14.48 23.61
CA PRO A 77 15.81 -13.24 22.86
C PRO A 77 14.93 -12.20 23.55
N ARG A 78 15.41 -10.95 23.57
CA ARG A 78 14.71 -9.79 24.12
C ARG A 78 14.55 -8.76 23.01
N HIS A 79 13.34 -8.22 22.89
CA HIS A 79 13.04 -7.17 21.92
C HIS A 79 12.28 -6.04 22.59
N TYR A 80 12.25 -4.92 21.89
CA TYR A 80 11.28 -3.86 22.13
C TYR A 80 10.39 -3.74 20.89
N ALA A 81 9.09 -3.62 21.10
CA ALA A 81 8.10 -3.44 20.04
C ALA A 81 7.27 -2.17 20.28
N LEU A 82 7.02 -1.40 19.22
CA LEU A 82 6.15 -0.23 19.26
C LEU A 82 5.17 -0.29 18.08
N ILE A 83 3.88 -0.20 18.38
CA ILE A 83 2.82 -0.09 17.38
C ILE A 83 2.76 1.38 16.94
N LEU A 84 3.01 1.62 15.66
CA LEU A 84 2.95 2.95 15.06
C LEU A 84 1.60 3.15 14.38
N ASP A 85 0.63 3.60 15.17
CA ASP A 85 -0.77 3.77 14.76
C ASP A 85 -1.01 5.07 13.99
N ARG A 86 -0.41 6.18 14.44
CA ARG A 86 -0.52 7.50 13.80
C ARG A 86 0.47 7.61 12.65
N GLY A 87 0.05 8.20 11.53
CA GLY A 87 0.91 8.42 10.37
C GLY A 87 2.09 9.32 10.72
N GLU A 88 1.81 10.44 11.40
CA GLU A 88 2.85 11.37 11.84
C GLU A 88 3.89 10.73 12.77
N ASP A 89 3.47 9.86 13.71
CA ASP A 89 4.40 9.15 14.60
C ASP A 89 5.28 8.15 13.82
N SER A 90 4.73 7.51 12.78
CA SER A 90 5.52 6.64 11.89
C SER A 90 6.57 7.46 11.12
N LEU A 91 6.20 8.63 10.58
CA LEU A 91 7.16 9.52 9.91
C LEU A 91 8.23 10.01 10.90
N LEU A 92 7.82 10.47 12.07
CA LEU A 92 8.70 10.94 13.14
C LEU A 92 9.75 9.89 13.52
N ALA A 93 9.32 8.65 13.76
CA ALA A 93 10.21 7.53 14.07
C ALA A 93 11.22 7.28 12.95
N ARG A 94 10.78 7.31 11.69
CA ARG A 94 11.65 7.10 10.52
C ARG A 94 12.71 8.19 10.39
N LEU A 95 12.31 9.46 10.50
CA LEU A 95 13.24 10.59 10.39
C LEU A 95 14.25 10.58 11.54
N ASN A 96 13.80 10.33 12.76
CA ASN A 96 14.68 10.23 13.91
C ASN A 96 15.71 9.10 13.75
N LEU A 97 15.28 7.90 13.34
CA LEU A 97 16.19 6.77 13.11
C LEU A 97 17.18 7.03 11.96
N ILE A 98 16.76 7.71 10.88
CA ILE A 98 17.66 8.10 9.78
C ILE A 98 18.73 9.09 10.28
N ARG A 99 18.38 10.00 11.19
CA ARG A 99 19.30 10.98 11.77
C ARG A 99 20.22 10.41 12.84
N SER A 100 19.75 9.41 13.58
CA SER A 100 20.54 8.71 14.59
C SER A 100 21.32 7.51 14.05
N ALA A 101 21.16 7.15 12.77
CA ALA A 101 21.87 6.05 12.14
C ALA A 101 23.39 6.27 12.18
N ARG A 102 24.13 5.23 12.59
CA ARG A 102 25.58 5.28 12.81
C ARG A 102 26.39 4.64 11.69
N ARG A 103 25.83 3.62 11.01
CA ARG A 103 26.56 2.74 10.07
C ARG A 103 25.81 2.52 8.77
N ASN A 104 24.55 2.08 8.84
CA ASN A 104 23.80 1.72 7.64
C ASN A 104 22.29 1.98 7.76
N ILE A 105 21.67 2.25 6.63
CA ILE A 105 20.22 2.36 6.44
C ILE A 105 19.85 1.54 5.22
N ASP A 106 18.96 0.58 5.41
CA ASP A 106 18.35 -0.23 4.35
C ASP A 106 16.86 0.07 4.27
N LEU A 107 16.42 0.67 3.16
CA LEU A 107 15.02 1.03 2.93
C LEU A 107 14.48 0.28 1.73
N GLN A 108 13.43 -0.50 1.94
CA GLN A 108 12.70 -1.26 0.94
C GLN A 108 11.22 -0.85 0.96
N THR A 109 10.63 -0.51 -0.18
CA THR A 109 9.21 -0.11 -0.25
C THR A 109 8.56 -0.39 -1.61
N TYR A 110 7.23 -0.48 -1.62
CA TYR A 110 6.46 -0.61 -2.86
C TYR A 110 6.25 0.74 -3.54
N ILE A 111 5.80 1.76 -2.79
CA ILE A 111 5.53 3.12 -3.30
C ILE A 111 6.53 4.11 -2.68
N PHE A 112 7.06 4.97 -3.55
CA PHE A 112 7.86 6.14 -3.17
C PHE A 112 7.49 7.30 -4.11
N ASP A 113 6.69 8.25 -3.62
CA ASP A 113 6.22 9.38 -4.42
C ASP A 113 7.22 10.57 -4.38
N LYS A 114 6.79 11.73 -4.89
CA LYS A 114 7.54 13.00 -4.90
C LYS A 114 6.80 14.12 -4.17
N ASP A 115 5.97 13.76 -3.21
CA ASP A 115 5.25 14.68 -2.32
C ASP A 115 6.13 15.11 -1.12
N ASP A 116 5.54 15.84 -0.17
CA ASP A 116 6.31 16.52 0.88
C ASP A 116 7.04 15.52 1.78
N SER A 117 6.34 14.49 2.27
CA SER A 117 6.89 13.47 3.15
C SER A 117 7.96 12.61 2.44
N ALA A 118 7.69 12.17 1.21
CA ALA A 118 8.65 11.37 0.45
C ALA A 118 9.92 12.17 0.12
N ARG A 119 9.76 13.45 -0.25
CA ARG A 119 10.90 14.31 -0.55
C ARG A 119 11.74 14.62 0.68
N LEU A 120 11.11 14.87 1.83
CA LEU A 120 11.79 15.03 3.11
C LEU A 120 12.64 13.80 3.43
N VAL A 121 12.07 12.59 3.29
CA VAL A 121 12.83 11.34 3.53
C VAL A 121 14.02 11.20 2.57
N ILE A 122 13.88 11.55 1.28
CA ILE A 122 15.01 11.54 0.33
C ILE A 122 16.14 12.46 0.82
N ASP A 123 15.79 13.69 1.23
CA ASP A 123 16.78 14.68 1.66
C ASP A 123 17.51 14.20 2.93
N GLU A 124 16.80 13.56 3.87
CA GLU A 124 17.36 12.98 5.10
C GLU A 124 18.25 11.75 4.83
N LEU A 125 17.87 10.88 3.89
CA LEU A 125 18.69 9.76 3.45
C LEU A 125 19.99 10.23 2.77
N LEU A 126 19.92 11.26 1.93
CA LEU A 126 21.10 11.87 1.32
C LEU A 126 21.98 12.55 2.38
N ALA A 127 21.38 13.23 3.36
CA ALA A 127 22.11 13.79 4.49
C ALA A 127 22.85 12.69 5.28
N ALA A 128 22.19 11.58 5.62
CA ALA A 128 22.84 10.44 6.28
C ALA A 128 24.00 9.88 5.45
N ALA A 129 23.84 9.76 4.12
CA ALA A 129 24.89 9.31 3.23
C ALA A 129 26.13 10.22 3.26
N ARG A 130 25.92 11.55 3.24
CA ARG A 130 26.97 12.56 3.35
C ARG A 130 27.66 12.56 4.71
N ARG A 131 26.93 12.23 5.80
CA ARG A 131 27.53 12.06 7.13
C ARG A 131 28.44 10.83 7.25
N GLY A 132 28.31 9.85 6.35
CA GLY A 132 29.13 8.63 6.34
C GLY A 132 28.36 7.32 6.41
N VAL A 133 27.03 7.38 6.60
CA VAL A 133 26.16 6.21 6.71
C VAL A 133 25.99 5.55 5.34
N LYS A 134 26.09 4.22 5.25
CA LYS A 134 25.80 3.47 4.02
C LYS A 134 24.29 3.35 3.83
N VAL A 135 23.76 3.97 2.78
CA VAL A 135 22.32 4.02 2.50
C VAL A 135 22.00 3.20 1.25
N ARG A 136 21.06 2.26 1.38
CA ARG A 136 20.55 1.43 0.28
C ARG A 136 19.04 1.58 0.16
N LEU A 137 18.58 2.06 -0.98
CA LEU A 137 17.17 2.28 -1.30
C LEU A 137 16.71 1.32 -2.38
N LEU A 138 15.72 0.48 -2.08
CA LEU A 138 15.11 -0.47 -3.00
C LEU A 138 13.61 -0.18 -3.17
N ILE A 139 13.18 0.05 -4.41
CA ILE A 139 11.80 0.44 -4.72
C ILE A 139 11.22 -0.46 -5.83
N ASP A 140 9.98 -0.90 -5.72
CA ASP A 140 9.32 -1.62 -6.83
C ASP A 140 9.03 -0.69 -8.01
N GLN A 141 9.32 -1.14 -9.24
CA GLN A 141 9.14 -0.31 -10.44
C GLN A 141 7.72 0.27 -10.59
N LEU A 142 6.66 -0.48 -10.27
CA LEU A 142 5.31 -0.04 -10.62
C LEU A 142 4.87 1.26 -9.93
N SER A 143 5.52 1.60 -8.82
CA SER A 143 5.25 2.79 -8.03
C SER A 143 6.54 3.45 -7.55
N ALA A 144 7.64 3.26 -8.30
CA ALA A 144 8.90 3.96 -8.07
C ALA A 144 8.82 5.41 -8.57
N ILE A 145 9.75 6.24 -8.11
CA ILE A 145 9.93 7.62 -8.56
C ILE A 145 9.99 7.65 -10.10
N ALA A 146 8.92 8.13 -10.74
CA ALA A 146 8.83 8.17 -12.20
C ALA A 146 9.60 9.36 -12.83
N ASP A 147 10.18 10.22 -12.00
CA ASP A 147 10.99 11.37 -12.42
C ASP A 147 12.43 10.94 -12.74
N LEU A 148 12.79 10.96 -14.02
CA LEU A 148 14.11 10.57 -14.49
C LEU A 148 15.22 11.53 -14.08
N GLN A 149 14.90 12.81 -13.81
CA GLN A 149 15.88 13.76 -13.29
C GLN A 149 16.22 13.41 -11.85
N ILE A 150 15.21 13.14 -11.01
CA ILE A 150 15.44 12.71 -9.62
C ILE A 150 16.20 11.38 -9.58
N LEU A 151 15.78 10.36 -10.34
CA LEU A 151 16.49 9.07 -10.36
C LEU A 151 17.93 9.20 -10.89
N GLY A 152 18.15 10.01 -11.92
CA GLY A 152 19.48 10.29 -12.44
C GLY A 152 20.37 10.99 -11.41
N ALA A 153 19.83 11.99 -10.70
CA ALA A 153 20.53 12.71 -9.65
C ALA A 153 20.88 11.79 -8.47
N LEU A 154 19.92 10.97 -8.01
CA LEU A 154 20.13 9.98 -6.94
C LEU A 154 21.22 8.95 -7.30
N ALA A 155 21.24 8.48 -8.56
CA ALA A 155 22.23 7.49 -9.00
C ALA A 155 23.67 8.01 -8.94
N GLY A 156 23.86 9.33 -9.08
CA GLY A 156 25.15 10.02 -9.01
C GLY A 156 25.36 10.85 -7.74
N ALA A 157 24.52 10.73 -6.71
CA ALA A 157 24.52 11.69 -5.60
C ALA A 157 25.74 11.56 -4.66
N HIS A 158 26.04 10.35 -4.18
CA HIS A 158 27.07 10.14 -3.15
C HIS A 158 27.60 8.70 -3.15
N GLN A 159 28.87 8.50 -2.81
CA GLN A 159 29.47 7.15 -2.76
C GLN A 159 28.85 6.22 -1.70
N ASN A 160 28.23 6.80 -0.67
CA ASN A 160 27.53 6.06 0.37
C ASN A 160 26.04 5.85 0.08
N PHE A 161 25.52 6.32 -1.05
CA PHE A 161 24.11 6.18 -1.41
C PHE A 161 23.96 5.27 -2.64
N ALA A 162 23.12 4.25 -2.54
CA ALA A 162 22.81 3.37 -3.65
C ALA A 162 21.29 3.18 -3.79
N ILE A 163 20.79 3.24 -5.03
CA ILE A 163 19.38 3.00 -5.35
C ILE A 163 19.23 1.88 -6.38
N ARG A 164 18.31 0.96 -6.12
CA ARG A 164 17.91 -0.12 -7.04
C ARG A 164 16.40 -0.12 -7.26
N ILE A 165 16.00 -0.47 -8.47
CA ILE A 165 14.60 -0.65 -8.86
C ILE A 165 14.31 -2.14 -9.03
N TYR A 166 13.32 -2.65 -8.31
CA TYR A 166 12.90 -4.04 -8.33
C TYR A 166 11.94 -4.33 -9.48
N ASN A 167 12.20 -5.45 -10.17
CA ASN A 167 11.42 -5.99 -11.28
C ASN A 167 11.01 -4.97 -12.37
N PRO A 168 11.98 -4.23 -12.96
CA PRO A 168 11.67 -3.28 -14.01
C PRO A 168 11.28 -3.97 -15.32
N SER A 169 10.05 -3.73 -15.76
CA SER A 169 9.51 -4.09 -17.07
C SER A 169 10.22 -3.27 -18.15
N PHE A 170 10.64 -3.94 -19.24
CA PHE A 170 11.45 -3.36 -20.31
C PHE A 170 12.74 -2.66 -19.87
N GLY A 171 13.20 -2.93 -18.64
CA GLY A 171 14.38 -2.30 -18.06
C GLY A 171 14.28 -0.78 -17.93
N LYS A 172 13.06 -0.22 -17.81
CA LYS A 172 12.82 1.22 -17.63
C LYS A 172 12.44 1.54 -16.19
N ALA A 173 12.56 2.78 -15.75
CA ALA A 173 11.87 3.26 -14.54
C ALA A 173 10.44 3.71 -14.89
N LYS A 174 10.30 4.51 -15.94
CA LYS A 174 9.02 5.09 -16.38
C LYS A 174 8.44 4.32 -17.57
N LEU A 175 7.32 3.65 -17.35
CA LEU A 175 6.58 2.96 -18.41
C LEU A 175 5.66 3.95 -19.15
N ASN A 176 5.68 3.90 -20.49
CA ASN A 176 4.65 4.55 -21.29
C ASN A 176 3.48 3.58 -21.57
N TYR A 177 2.45 4.08 -22.25
CA TYR A 177 1.26 3.29 -22.58
C TYR A 177 1.57 1.99 -23.34
N PHE A 178 2.46 2.05 -24.33
CA PHE A 178 2.84 0.88 -25.14
C PHE A 178 3.68 -0.12 -24.34
N ASP A 179 4.54 0.36 -23.44
CA ASP A 179 5.25 -0.51 -22.50
C ASP A 179 4.26 -1.21 -21.56
N TYR A 180 3.20 -0.53 -21.14
CA TYR A 180 2.17 -1.15 -20.29
C TYR A 180 1.39 -2.23 -21.05
N ALA A 181 0.85 -1.90 -22.24
CA ALA A 181 0.13 -2.85 -23.08
C ALA A 181 1.02 -4.04 -23.49
N GLY A 182 2.29 -3.78 -23.83
CA GLY A 182 3.27 -4.81 -24.13
C GLY A 182 3.54 -5.72 -22.93
N SER A 183 3.68 -5.17 -21.72
CA SER A 183 3.87 -5.95 -20.49
C SER A 183 2.70 -6.91 -20.22
N VAL A 184 1.48 -6.43 -20.42
CA VAL A 184 0.25 -7.23 -20.24
C VAL A 184 0.17 -8.35 -21.28
N LEU A 185 0.55 -8.09 -22.55
CA LEU A 185 0.44 -9.08 -23.62
C LEU A 185 1.58 -10.12 -23.59
N CYS A 186 2.84 -9.70 -23.41
CA CYS A 186 3.99 -10.61 -23.51
C CYS A 186 4.32 -11.33 -22.20
N CYS A 187 4.06 -10.67 -21.07
CA CYS A 187 4.82 -10.90 -19.85
C CYS A 187 3.96 -10.75 -18.59
N PHE A 188 2.66 -10.99 -18.72
CA PHE A 188 1.64 -10.74 -17.71
C PHE A 188 1.98 -11.22 -16.31
N ARG A 189 2.35 -12.50 -16.14
CA ARG A 189 2.75 -13.05 -14.83
C ARG A 189 3.93 -12.30 -14.23
N ARG A 190 4.97 -12.00 -15.02
CA ARG A 190 6.14 -11.26 -14.55
C ARG A 190 5.79 -9.83 -14.17
N PHE A 191 4.88 -9.22 -14.93
CA PHE A 191 4.38 -7.87 -14.67
C PHE A 191 3.57 -7.80 -13.37
N ASN A 192 2.83 -8.85 -13.02
CA ASN A 192 2.05 -8.87 -11.79
C ASN A 192 2.82 -9.31 -10.53
N GLN A 193 4.02 -9.85 -10.66
CA GLN A 193 4.90 -10.16 -9.52
C GLN A 193 5.55 -8.90 -8.95
N ARG A 194 5.23 -8.54 -7.70
CA ARG A 194 5.68 -7.27 -7.09
C ARG A 194 6.30 -7.47 -5.73
N MET A 195 7.29 -6.63 -5.44
CA MET A 195 7.83 -6.50 -4.10
C MET A 195 6.89 -5.61 -3.28
N HIS A 196 6.10 -6.23 -2.41
CA HIS A 196 5.11 -5.53 -1.58
C HIS A 196 5.52 -5.42 -0.10
N THR A 197 6.73 -5.87 0.22
CA THR A 197 7.39 -5.65 1.52
C THR A 197 7.77 -4.18 1.71
N LYS A 198 7.66 -3.71 2.96
CA LYS A 198 8.03 -2.36 3.39
C LYS A 198 8.91 -2.50 4.62
N LEU A 199 10.14 -2.00 4.56
CA LEU A 199 11.13 -2.12 5.62
C LEU A 199 12.00 -0.86 5.63
N LEU A 200 12.16 -0.26 6.81
CA LEU A 200 13.29 0.60 7.13
C LEU A 200 14.10 -0.11 8.20
N LEU A 201 15.34 -0.47 7.90
CA LEU A 201 16.26 -1.12 8.85
C LEU A 201 17.45 -0.19 9.08
N VAL A 202 17.73 0.10 10.34
CA VAL A 202 18.82 0.98 10.75
C VAL A 202 19.83 0.20 11.58
N ASP A 203 21.09 0.29 11.15
CA ASP A 203 22.27 -0.31 11.77
C ASP A 203 22.27 -1.83 11.96
N GLY A 204 21.25 -2.53 11.44
CA GLY A 204 21.00 -3.94 11.68
C GLY A 204 20.43 -4.24 13.07
N GLU A 205 19.89 -3.23 13.77
CA GLU A 205 19.49 -3.32 15.18
C GLU A 205 18.02 -2.95 15.40
N ILE A 206 17.46 -2.10 14.54
CA ILE A 206 16.07 -1.62 14.63
C ILE A 206 15.44 -1.63 13.24
N GLY A 207 14.26 -2.24 13.11
CA GLY A 207 13.47 -2.25 11.89
C GLY A 207 12.07 -1.69 12.09
N ILE A 208 11.55 -0.96 11.10
CA ILE A 208 10.14 -0.59 10.98
C ILE A 208 9.56 -1.27 9.75
N THR A 209 8.49 -2.04 9.93
CA THR A 209 7.75 -2.71 8.85
C THR A 209 6.24 -2.65 9.09
N GLY A 210 5.43 -2.79 8.05
CA GLY A 210 3.98 -2.66 8.14
C GLY A 210 3.37 -2.15 6.84
N GLY A 211 2.18 -1.58 6.90
CA GLY A 211 1.41 -1.22 5.71
C GLY A 211 1.87 0.07 5.02
N ARG A 212 2.64 0.94 5.70
CA ARG A 212 2.89 2.31 5.20
C ARG A 212 3.98 2.38 4.12
N ASN A 213 3.70 3.16 3.07
CA ASN A 213 4.66 3.53 2.02
C ASN A 213 5.19 4.96 2.23
N TYR A 214 6.02 5.46 1.30
CA TYR A 214 6.53 6.84 1.32
C TYR A 214 5.71 7.74 0.40
N GLN A 215 4.58 8.24 0.92
CA GLN A 215 3.63 9.16 0.27
C GLN A 215 2.76 9.83 1.37
N ASP A 216 2.30 11.06 1.16
CA ASP A 216 1.63 11.92 2.15
C ASP A 216 0.37 11.28 2.74
N ASP A 217 -0.41 10.53 1.95
CA ASP A 217 -1.61 9.83 2.41
C ASP A 217 -1.33 8.67 3.38
N TYR A 218 -0.06 8.27 3.53
CA TYR A 218 0.41 7.33 4.57
C TYR A 218 0.99 8.03 5.80
N TYR A 219 1.01 9.35 5.86
CA TYR A 219 1.53 10.08 7.03
C TYR A 219 0.58 11.13 7.56
N ASP A 220 -0.71 11.01 7.20
CA ASP A 220 -1.77 11.95 7.56
C ASP A 220 -1.48 13.36 7.02
N TRP A 221 -0.86 13.45 5.85
CA TRP A 221 -0.40 14.70 5.25
C TRP A 221 -1.18 15.12 4.00
N ASP A 222 -2.06 14.26 3.48
CA ASP A 222 -2.89 14.55 2.32
C ASP A 222 -4.20 15.24 2.73
N ALA A 223 -4.57 16.31 2.05
CA ALA A 223 -5.74 17.11 2.41
C ALA A 223 -7.08 16.52 1.89
N GLU A 224 -7.05 15.45 1.10
CA GLU A 224 -8.24 14.87 0.47
C GLU A 224 -8.51 13.45 0.98
N TYR A 225 -7.48 12.61 1.13
CA TYR A 225 -7.60 11.20 1.46
C TYR A 225 -6.37 10.70 2.20
N ASN A 226 -6.54 10.09 3.38
CA ASN A 226 -5.46 9.43 4.13
C ASN A 226 -5.80 7.97 4.47
N PHE A 227 -4.76 7.18 4.77
CA PHE A 227 -4.87 5.80 5.17
C PHE A 227 -4.83 5.63 6.69
N ARG A 228 -5.85 4.94 7.22
CA ARG A 228 -5.76 4.29 8.54
C ARG A 228 -4.93 3.02 8.38
N ASP A 229 -3.64 3.15 8.64
CA ASP A 229 -2.65 2.08 8.48
C ASP A 229 -1.82 1.89 9.76
N ARG A 230 -0.99 0.86 9.79
CA ARG A 230 -0.16 0.47 10.93
C ARG A 230 1.21 -0.01 10.49
N ASP A 231 2.22 0.47 11.20
CA ASP A 231 3.54 -0.13 11.24
C ASP A 231 3.85 -0.70 12.63
N VAL A 232 4.88 -1.52 12.70
CA VAL A 232 5.53 -1.94 13.93
C VAL A 232 7.02 -1.64 13.84
N LEU A 233 7.54 -0.99 14.87
CA LEU A 233 8.97 -0.88 15.12
C LEU A 233 9.39 -2.05 16.00
N VAL A 234 10.47 -2.73 15.62
CA VAL A 234 11.08 -3.81 16.38
C VAL A 234 12.56 -3.49 16.57
N ALA A 235 13.02 -3.46 17.82
CA ALA A 235 14.42 -3.35 18.19
C ALA A 235 14.89 -4.65 18.85
N GLY A 236 15.98 -5.25 18.36
CA GLY A 236 16.55 -6.49 18.92
C GLY A 236 16.94 -7.54 17.86
N PRO A 237 17.16 -8.80 18.27
CA PRO A 237 17.69 -9.86 17.40
C PRO A 237 16.96 -10.07 16.05
N ALA A 238 15.63 -9.89 15.99
CA ALA A 238 14.83 -10.03 14.76
C ALA A 238 15.26 -9.08 13.63
N ALA A 239 15.95 -7.98 13.94
CA ALA A 239 16.52 -7.07 12.95
C ALA A 239 17.56 -7.78 12.04
N ARG A 240 18.17 -8.88 12.51
CA ARG A 240 19.07 -9.71 11.69
C ARG A 240 18.34 -10.45 10.58
N ASP A 241 17.16 -11.00 10.87
CA ASP A 241 16.34 -11.69 9.86
C ASP A 241 15.81 -10.70 8.81
N MET A 242 15.45 -9.48 9.26
CA MET A 242 15.12 -8.37 8.37
C MET A 242 16.30 -8.02 7.44
N ALA A 243 17.53 -7.96 7.97
CA ALA A 243 18.74 -7.69 7.19
C ALA A 243 19.01 -8.78 6.14
N VAL A 244 18.86 -10.06 6.53
CA VAL A 244 19.03 -11.20 5.63
C VAL A 244 18.01 -11.15 4.50
N ASN A 245 16.73 -10.88 4.80
CA ASN A 245 15.70 -10.76 3.79
C ASN A 245 15.97 -9.57 2.84
N PHE A 246 16.29 -8.39 3.37
CA PHE A 246 16.67 -7.23 2.55
C PHE A 246 17.82 -7.56 1.61
N GLN A 247 18.88 -8.20 2.11
CA GLN A 247 20.03 -8.59 1.31
C GLN A 247 19.63 -9.52 0.15
N ALA A 248 18.74 -10.49 0.40
CA ALA A 248 18.24 -11.40 -0.63
C ALA A 248 17.53 -10.64 -1.77
N PHE A 249 16.73 -9.62 -1.44
CA PHE A 249 16.12 -8.74 -2.44
C PHE A 249 17.14 -7.83 -3.11
N TRP A 250 18.07 -7.26 -2.35
CA TRP A 250 19.11 -6.39 -2.88
C TRP A 250 19.91 -7.10 -3.97
N ASP A 251 20.35 -8.33 -3.71
CA ASP A 251 21.17 -9.14 -4.63
C ASP A 251 20.36 -9.87 -5.71
N ALA A 252 19.03 -9.82 -5.65
CA ALA A 252 18.20 -10.47 -6.64
C ALA A 252 18.49 -9.90 -8.04
N ARG A 253 18.57 -10.79 -9.06
CA ARG A 253 18.74 -10.40 -10.47
C ARG A 253 17.66 -9.41 -10.97
N ARG A 254 16.51 -9.34 -10.28
CA ARG A 254 15.41 -8.40 -10.59
C ARG A 254 15.64 -7.00 -10.04
N SER A 255 16.61 -6.80 -9.14
CA SER A 255 16.97 -5.52 -8.54
C SER A 255 18.06 -4.87 -9.37
N ILE A 256 17.69 -3.86 -10.16
CA ILE A 256 18.57 -3.23 -11.13
C ILE A 256 19.02 -1.86 -10.58
N PRO A 257 20.33 -1.57 -10.50
CA PRO A 257 20.81 -0.21 -10.18
C PRO A 257 20.20 0.83 -11.11
N ALA A 258 19.78 1.97 -10.56
CA ALA A 258 19.03 2.98 -11.32
C ALA A 258 19.80 3.43 -12.58
N GLU A 259 21.11 3.63 -12.48
CA GLU A 259 21.99 4.02 -13.59
C GLU A 259 22.04 3.00 -14.74
N ARG A 260 21.65 1.74 -14.50
CA ARG A 260 21.61 0.67 -15.51
C ARG A 260 20.25 0.52 -16.19
N LEU A 261 19.23 1.28 -15.78
CA LEU A 261 17.93 1.31 -16.46
C LEU A 261 18.06 2.02 -17.81
N ASN A 262 17.27 1.59 -18.80
CA ASN A 262 17.35 2.06 -20.18
C ASN A 262 17.04 3.56 -20.34
N ASP A 263 16.09 4.09 -19.57
CA ASP A 263 15.67 5.50 -19.59
C ASP A 263 16.58 6.41 -18.75
N VAL A 264 16.96 5.97 -17.56
CA VAL A 264 17.96 6.66 -16.72
C VAL A 264 19.32 6.67 -17.43
N GLY A 265 19.79 5.51 -17.91
CA GLY A 265 21.07 5.40 -18.62
C GLY A 265 21.13 6.26 -19.89
N ARG A 266 20.03 6.39 -20.64
CA ARG A 266 19.96 7.34 -21.78
C ARG A 266 20.07 8.79 -21.32
N THR A 267 19.52 9.12 -20.17
CA THR A 267 19.63 10.46 -19.57
C THR A 267 21.10 10.75 -19.24
N LEU A 268 21.75 9.82 -18.54
CA LEU A 268 23.18 9.91 -18.18
C LEU A 268 24.10 10.00 -19.40
N LEU A 269 23.88 9.17 -20.42
CA LEU A 269 24.69 9.17 -21.63
C LEU A 269 24.56 10.46 -22.46
N ARG A 270 23.42 11.14 -22.39
CA ARG A 270 23.17 12.38 -23.14
C ARG A 270 23.75 13.61 -22.46
N GLY A 271 23.63 13.70 -21.14
CA GLY A 271 23.89 14.95 -20.42
C GLY A 271 24.67 14.82 -19.11
N GLY A 272 25.17 13.64 -18.76
CA GLY A 272 25.76 13.39 -17.45
C GLY A 272 24.73 13.21 -16.34
N VAL A 273 25.19 13.27 -15.09
CA VAL A 273 24.30 13.24 -13.92
C VAL A 273 23.55 14.58 -13.82
N PRO A 274 22.21 14.58 -13.83
CA PRO A 274 21.43 15.80 -13.68
C PRO A 274 21.52 16.32 -12.24
N GLU A 275 21.35 17.63 -12.07
CA GLU A 275 21.18 18.22 -10.74
C GLU A 275 19.88 17.73 -10.10
N MET A 276 19.92 17.52 -8.79
CA MET A 276 18.73 17.22 -8.01
C MET A 276 17.82 18.45 -8.01
N PRO A 277 16.57 18.35 -8.51
CA PRO A 277 15.63 19.46 -8.41
C PRO A 277 15.45 19.88 -6.94
N PRO A 278 15.41 21.19 -6.63
CA PRO A 278 15.19 21.64 -5.26
C PRO A 278 13.80 21.22 -4.79
N ALA A 279 13.69 20.79 -3.54
CA ALA A 279 12.40 20.49 -2.93
C ALA A 279 11.58 21.78 -2.79
N ARG A 280 10.41 21.84 -3.42
CA ARG A 280 9.43 22.90 -3.19
C ARG A 280 8.22 22.30 -2.49
N PHE A 281 8.28 22.27 -1.16
CA PHE A 281 7.22 21.70 -0.32
C PHE A 281 5.91 22.50 -0.45
N LEU A 282 4.78 21.79 -0.44
CA LEU A 282 3.43 22.40 -0.43
C LEU A 282 3.12 23.01 0.94
N ARG A 283 3.63 22.41 2.01
CA ARG A 283 3.50 22.85 3.41
C ARG A 283 4.88 22.90 4.10
N PRO A 284 5.75 23.86 3.74
CA PRO A 284 7.11 23.93 4.26
C PRO A 284 7.18 24.07 5.79
N GLU A 285 6.22 24.75 6.41
CA GLU A 285 6.10 24.89 7.86
C GLU A 285 5.88 23.54 8.57
N ARG A 286 5.03 22.67 8.00
CA ARG A 286 4.77 21.32 8.53
C ARG A 286 6.02 20.44 8.41
N VAL A 287 6.72 20.53 7.27
CA VAL A 287 7.98 19.84 7.04
C VAL A 287 9.04 20.29 8.05
N ALA A 288 9.16 21.61 8.29
CA ALA A 288 10.10 22.16 9.25
C ALA A 288 9.78 21.73 10.70
N ALA A 289 8.50 21.73 11.09
CA ALA A 289 8.08 21.28 12.42
C ALA A 289 8.39 19.78 12.64
N MET A 290 8.02 18.92 11.70
CA MET A 290 8.35 17.49 11.75
C MET A 290 9.87 17.25 11.79
N ALA A 291 10.64 18.04 11.04
CA ALA A 291 12.09 18.02 11.09
C ALA A 291 12.66 18.55 12.42
N GLN A 292 11.99 19.41 13.17
CA GLN A 292 12.43 19.83 14.50
C GLN A 292 12.12 18.73 15.53
N ASP A 293 10.90 18.22 15.53
CA ASP A 293 10.46 17.13 16.41
C ASP A 293 11.35 15.89 16.28
N ALA A 294 11.74 15.53 15.04
CA ALA A 294 12.61 14.38 14.80
C ALA A 294 14.03 14.54 15.37
N ALA A 295 14.45 15.76 15.70
CA ALA A 295 15.74 16.04 16.35
C ALA A 295 15.62 16.22 17.87
N ASP A 296 14.41 16.34 18.42
CA ASP A 296 14.21 16.59 19.85
C ASP A 296 14.05 15.28 20.63
N PRO A 297 15.03 14.90 21.49
CA PRO A 297 14.96 13.66 22.24
C PRO A 297 13.79 13.62 23.25
N ALA A 298 13.30 14.76 23.73
CA ALA A 298 12.16 14.80 24.65
C ALA A 298 10.86 14.45 23.92
N VAL A 299 10.65 15.00 22.72
CA VAL A 299 9.51 14.66 21.86
C VAL A 299 9.53 13.18 21.48
N ILE A 300 10.70 12.64 21.14
CA ILE A 300 10.87 11.22 20.82
C ILE A 300 10.57 10.34 22.04
N GLN A 301 11.01 10.77 23.23
CA GLN A 301 10.72 10.05 24.47
C GLN A 301 9.21 9.96 24.72
N GLU A 302 8.52 11.10 24.72
CA GLU A 302 7.08 11.21 25.01
C GLU A 302 6.22 10.51 23.95
N ARG A 303 6.43 10.83 22.67
CA ARG A 303 5.54 10.34 21.59
C ARG A 303 5.78 8.89 21.20
N LEU A 304 7.00 8.37 21.40
CA LEU A 304 7.39 7.06 20.89
C LEU A 304 7.86 6.13 22.02
N VAL A 305 8.90 6.50 22.76
CA VAL A 305 9.60 5.56 23.66
C VAL A 305 8.76 5.14 24.86
N GLU A 306 7.92 6.03 25.41
CA GLU A 306 7.05 5.70 26.55
C GLU A 306 5.97 4.65 26.22
N SER A 307 5.61 4.50 24.94
CA SER A 307 4.64 3.50 24.47
C SER A 307 5.28 2.18 24.02
N VAL A 308 6.60 2.05 24.14
CA VAL A 308 7.34 0.85 23.75
C VAL A 308 7.06 -0.29 24.74
N LEU A 309 6.79 -1.47 24.19
CA LEU A 309 6.58 -2.70 24.96
C LEU A 309 7.85 -3.56 24.92
N PRO A 310 8.43 -3.94 26.08
CA PRO A 310 9.43 -5.01 26.13
C PRO A 310 8.73 -6.34 25.86
N VAL A 311 9.22 -7.09 24.87
CA VAL A 311 8.65 -8.39 24.49
C VAL A 311 9.71 -9.47 24.40
N GLY A 312 9.27 -10.73 24.43
CA GLY A 312 10.12 -11.92 24.29
C GLY A 312 10.59 -12.15 22.86
N GLU A 313 10.32 -13.33 22.31
CA GLU A 313 10.64 -13.65 20.93
C GLU A 313 9.76 -12.85 19.96
N VAL A 314 10.37 -12.31 18.90
CA VAL A 314 9.69 -11.68 17.77
C VAL A 314 10.11 -12.43 16.51
N LYS A 315 9.13 -12.89 15.73
CA LYS A 315 9.39 -13.59 14.46
C LYS A 315 9.12 -12.65 13.30
N TYR A 316 10.14 -12.41 12.47
CA TYR A 316 9.98 -11.74 11.19
C TYR A 316 9.89 -12.80 10.09
N VAL A 317 8.70 -12.97 9.52
CA VAL A 317 8.44 -13.94 8.46
C VAL A 317 8.22 -13.19 7.16
N ALA A 318 9.08 -13.43 6.17
CA ALA A 318 9.06 -12.71 4.92
C ALA A 318 9.35 -13.60 3.72
N ASP A 319 8.63 -13.35 2.64
CA ASP A 319 8.86 -14.00 1.36
C ASP A 319 10.22 -13.62 0.77
N LEU A 320 10.77 -14.53 -0.01
CA LEU A 320 12.01 -14.32 -0.75
C LEU A 320 11.70 -13.94 -2.20
N PRO A 321 12.59 -13.21 -2.91
CA PRO A 321 12.40 -12.86 -4.32
C PRO A 321 12.26 -14.10 -5.23
N GLN A 322 12.66 -15.27 -4.73
CA GLN A 322 12.46 -16.60 -5.28
C GLN A 322 10.97 -16.94 -5.50
N LYS A 323 10.03 -16.43 -4.68
CA LYS A 323 8.58 -16.57 -4.92
C LYS A 323 8.17 -16.18 -6.35
N HIS A 324 8.93 -15.27 -6.96
CA HIS A 324 8.69 -14.82 -8.32
C HIS A 324 9.23 -15.72 -9.45
N ARG A 325 9.90 -16.85 -9.19
CA ARG A 325 10.33 -17.76 -10.27
C ARG A 325 9.49 -19.06 -10.27
N ARG A 326 9.54 -19.81 -11.38
CA ARG A 326 8.60 -20.92 -11.66
C ARG A 326 8.99 -22.24 -10.98
N GLU A 327 10.26 -22.43 -10.67
CA GLU A 327 10.86 -23.68 -10.16
C GLU A 327 11.31 -23.49 -8.70
N HIS A 328 10.40 -23.57 -7.72
CA HIS A 328 10.73 -23.29 -6.31
C HIS A 328 10.15 -24.36 -5.37
N GLY A 329 10.87 -24.63 -4.29
CA GLY A 329 10.35 -25.35 -3.12
C GLY A 329 9.44 -24.45 -2.28
N SER A 330 8.69 -25.06 -1.35
CA SER A 330 7.72 -24.43 -0.44
C SER A 330 8.25 -23.24 0.35
N ASP A 331 9.55 -23.20 0.62
CA ASP A 331 10.14 -22.33 1.65
C ASP A 331 10.41 -20.90 1.19
N ALA A 332 10.19 -20.60 -0.11
CA ALA A 332 10.42 -19.27 -0.68
C ALA A 332 9.29 -18.26 -0.39
N ALA A 333 8.14 -18.72 0.10
CA ALA A 333 6.97 -17.91 0.39
C ALA A 333 6.32 -18.29 1.74
N PRO A 334 7.06 -18.16 2.86
CA PRO A 334 6.61 -18.64 4.17
C PRO A 334 5.50 -17.77 4.79
N SER A 335 5.26 -16.55 4.31
CA SER A 335 4.32 -15.63 4.95
C SER A 335 2.88 -16.16 4.98
N ALA A 336 2.34 -16.60 3.83
CA ALA A 336 0.97 -17.14 3.77
C ALA A 336 0.80 -18.44 4.58
N PRO A 337 1.64 -19.49 4.42
CA PRO A 337 1.54 -20.70 5.23
C PRO A 337 1.61 -20.46 6.75
N GLU A 338 2.44 -19.51 7.20
CA GLU A 338 2.54 -19.17 8.62
C GLU A 338 1.24 -18.53 9.13
N LEU A 339 0.71 -17.53 8.41
CA LEU A 339 -0.57 -16.91 8.75
C LEU A 339 -1.72 -17.91 8.75
N GLU A 340 -1.77 -18.80 7.75
CA GLU A 340 -2.75 -19.88 7.66
C GLU A 340 -2.66 -20.83 8.85
N THR A 341 -1.45 -21.15 9.30
CA THR A 341 -1.21 -21.99 10.48
C THR A 341 -1.69 -21.30 11.76
N LEU A 342 -1.36 -20.02 11.95
CA LEU A 342 -1.81 -19.24 13.12
C LEU A 342 -3.34 -19.14 13.17
N ILE A 343 -3.99 -18.79 12.07
CA ILE A 343 -5.45 -18.70 11.97
C ILE A 343 -6.09 -20.08 12.19
N GLY A 344 -5.54 -21.11 11.54
CA GLY A 344 -6.02 -22.48 11.68
C GLY A 344 -5.96 -23.00 13.11
N ASN A 345 -4.95 -22.60 13.89
CA ASN A 345 -4.78 -23.03 15.27
C ASN A 345 -5.59 -22.22 16.29
N ALA A 346 -6.26 -21.13 15.87
CA ALA A 346 -7.06 -20.30 16.76
C ALA A 346 -8.18 -21.10 17.45
N SER A 347 -8.32 -20.89 18.75
CA SER A 347 -9.22 -21.64 19.64
C SER A 347 -10.40 -20.81 20.14
N GLN A 348 -10.22 -19.48 20.26
CA GLN A 348 -11.20 -18.57 20.84
C GLN A 348 -11.61 -17.47 19.87
N GLU A 349 -10.66 -16.70 19.35
CA GLU A 349 -10.94 -15.51 18.52
C GLU A 349 -9.85 -15.26 17.47
N VAL A 350 -10.29 -14.90 16.27
CA VAL A 350 -9.47 -14.26 15.23
C VAL A 350 -10.03 -12.87 14.98
N LEU A 351 -9.31 -11.85 15.42
CA LEU A 351 -9.60 -10.45 15.14
C LEU A 351 -8.73 -9.99 13.98
N LEU A 352 -9.31 -9.76 12.81
CA LEU A 352 -8.62 -9.44 11.56
C LEU A 352 -8.92 -8.01 11.12
N GLN A 353 -7.89 -7.27 10.74
CA GLN A 353 -8.01 -5.96 10.08
C GLN A 353 -7.30 -6.03 8.72
N THR A 354 -8.06 -5.80 7.64
CA THR A 354 -7.55 -5.87 6.25
C THR A 354 -8.27 -4.89 5.34
N PRO A 355 -7.58 -4.16 4.43
CA PRO A 355 -8.24 -3.30 3.44
C PRO A 355 -9.14 -4.09 2.49
N TYR A 356 -8.69 -5.31 2.17
CA TYR A 356 -9.25 -6.15 1.12
C TYR A 356 -9.57 -7.52 1.70
N LEU A 357 -10.86 -7.84 1.73
CA LEU A 357 -11.35 -9.15 2.15
C LEU A 357 -11.74 -9.95 0.90
N VAL A 358 -10.76 -10.59 0.27
CA VAL A 358 -10.92 -11.38 -0.96
C VAL A 358 -10.15 -12.70 -0.83
N MET A 359 -10.68 -13.63 -0.06
CA MET A 359 -9.93 -14.85 0.32
C MET A 359 -9.60 -15.79 -0.84
N SER A 360 -8.42 -16.41 -0.78
CA SER A 360 -8.08 -17.58 -1.60
C SER A 360 -8.94 -18.80 -1.25
N LYS A 361 -8.78 -19.91 -2.00
CA LYS A 361 -9.53 -21.13 -1.71
C LYS A 361 -9.06 -21.79 -0.42
N GLN A 362 -7.75 -21.77 -0.19
CA GLN A 362 -7.07 -22.28 0.99
C GLN A 362 -7.56 -21.56 2.25
N ALA A 363 -7.50 -20.22 2.26
CA ALA A 363 -8.04 -19.41 3.35
C ALA A 363 -9.55 -19.68 3.59
N GLN A 364 -10.35 -19.84 2.53
CA GLN A 364 -11.77 -20.19 2.66
C GLN A 364 -12.01 -21.57 3.30
N GLU A 365 -11.12 -22.54 3.07
CA GLU A 365 -11.21 -23.87 3.68
C GLU A 365 -10.91 -23.81 5.18
N ILE A 366 -9.89 -23.06 5.59
CA ILE A 366 -9.54 -22.85 7.00
C ILE A 366 -10.74 -22.33 7.79
N PHE A 367 -11.39 -21.25 7.33
CA PHE A 367 -12.55 -20.70 8.05
C PHE A 367 -13.77 -21.61 8.01
N ARG A 368 -13.96 -22.40 6.94
CA ARG A 368 -15.02 -23.41 6.88
C ARG A 368 -14.79 -24.50 7.92
N ASP A 369 -13.55 -24.91 8.14
CA ASP A 369 -13.22 -25.94 9.12
C ASP A 369 -13.26 -25.41 10.55
N MET A 370 -12.82 -24.18 10.79
CA MET A 370 -13.01 -23.49 12.07
C MET A 370 -14.48 -23.42 12.46
N ARG A 371 -15.36 -23.09 11.50
CA ARG A 371 -16.80 -22.98 11.75
C ARG A 371 -17.46 -24.31 12.16
N LYS A 372 -16.85 -25.46 11.87
CA LYS A 372 -17.35 -26.80 12.25
C LYS A 372 -16.99 -27.20 13.69
N ARG A 373 -16.04 -26.49 14.33
CA ARG A 373 -15.60 -26.78 15.71
C ARG A 373 -16.71 -26.49 16.72
N GLN A 374 -16.61 -27.08 17.91
CA GLN A 374 -17.58 -26.92 19.00
C GLN A 374 -16.88 -26.56 20.33
N PRO A 375 -17.05 -25.32 20.83
CA PRO A 375 -17.65 -24.17 20.14
C PRO A 375 -16.79 -23.68 18.96
N PRO A 376 -17.37 -23.04 17.93
CA PRO A 376 -16.57 -22.42 16.87
C PRO A 376 -15.88 -21.15 17.39
N PRO A 377 -14.60 -20.90 17.04
CA PRO A 377 -13.93 -19.63 17.36
C PRO A 377 -14.66 -18.44 16.75
N LYS A 378 -14.63 -17.29 17.42
CA LYS A 378 -15.19 -16.04 16.90
C LYS A 378 -14.25 -15.49 15.83
N VAL A 379 -14.78 -15.11 14.67
CA VAL A 379 -13.99 -14.44 13.63
C VAL A 379 -14.58 -13.06 13.38
N ILE A 380 -13.83 -12.01 13.71
CA ILE A 380 -14.23 -10.62 13.59
C ILE A 380 -13.33 -9.95 12.55
N VAL A 381 -13.93 -9.23 11.61
CA VAL A 381 -13.20 -8.59 10.51
C VAL A 381 -13.53 -7.09 10.46
N SER A 382 -12.50 -6.26 10.59
CA SER A 382 -12.52 -4.84 10.27
C SER A 382 -12.00 -4.64 8.84
N THR A 383 -12.84 -4.12 7.94
CA THR A 383 -12.49 -3.90 6.53
C THR A 383 -13.07 -2.59 5.99
N ASN A 384 -12.78 -2.21 4.75
CA ASN A 384 -13.32 -0.99 4.16
C ASN A 384 -14.80 -1.09 3.80
N SER A 385 -15.53 0.02 3.94
CA SER A 385 -16.74 0.27 3.14
C SER A 385 -16.38 0.71 1.71
N LEU A 386 -17.35 0.66 0.78
CA LEU A 386 -17.17 1.25 -0.56
C LEU A 386 -16.84 2.75 -0.50
N ALA A 387 -17.39 3.43 0.51
CA ALA A 387 -17.19 4.84 0.69
C ALA A 387 -15.79 5.17 1.23
N ALA A 388 -15.14 4.24 1.93
CA ALA A 388 -13.78 4.41 2.47
C ALA A 388 -12.71 3.94 1.47
N THR A 389 -12.88 2.78 0.83
CA THR A 389 -11.86 2.12 0.00
C THR A 389 -11.28 2.98 -1.15
N ASP A 390 -9.96 2.93 -1.30
CA ASP A 390 -9.22 3.41 -2.47
C ASP A 390 -9.47 2.56 -3.72
N ASN A 391 -9.83 1.28 -3.55
CA ASN A 391 -10.02 0.33 -4.65
C ASN A 391 -11.47 -0.20 -4.75
N PRO A 392 -12.37 0.52 -5.45
CA PRO A 392 -13.77 0.09 -5.59
C PRO A 392 -13.93 -1.23 -6.36
N VAL A 393 -12.96 -1.61 -7.19
CA VAL A 393 -13.01 -2.89 -7.93
C VAL A 393 -12.79 -4.05 -6.97
N VAL A 394 -11.78 -3.98 -6.11
CA VAL A 394 -11.51 -5.02 -5.10
C VAL A 394 -12.68 -5.10 -4.10
N TYR A 395 -13.23 -3.97 -3.67
CA TYR A 395 -14.42 -3.95 -2.82
C TYR A 395 -15.61 -4.68 -3.46
N SER A 396 -15.81 -4.55 -4.77
CA SER A 396 -16.92 -5.23 -5.46
C SER A 396 -16.87 -6.76 -5.32
N MET A 397 -15.67 -7.33 -5.23
CA MET A 397 -15.47 -8.78 -5.00
C MET A 397 -15.81 -9.16 -3.56
N SER A 398 -15.37 -8.37 -2.58
CA SER A 398 -15.75 -8.59 -1.18
C SER A 398 -17.27 -8.48 -0.99
N PHE A 399 -17.88 -7.47 -1.62
CA PHE A 399 -19.33 -7.27 -1.64
C PHE A 399 -20.08 -8.47 -2.22
N LYS A 400 -19.59 -9.06 -3.32
CA LYS A 400 -20.15 -10.28 -3.92
C LYS A 400 -20.18 -11.45 -2.93
N TYR A 401 -19.15 -11.61 -2.10
CA TYR A 401 -18.99 -12.75 -1.21
C TYR A 401 -19.53 -12.54 0.22
N LYS A 402 -20.10 -11.38 0.56
CA LYS A 402 -20.65 -11.07 1.90
C LYS A 402 -21.57 -12.17 2.45
N ARG A 403 -22.46 -12.77 1.64
CA ARG A 403 -23.34 -13.87 2.09
C ARG A 403 -22.53 -15.08 2.56
N ARG A 404 -21.49 -15.47 1.82
CA ARG A 404 -20.60 -16.57 2.19
C ARG A 404 -19.89 -16.27 3.51
N TYR A 405 -19.33 -15.07 3.67
CA TYR A 405 -18.60 -14.68 4.87
C TYR A 405 -19.46 -14.76 6.13
N LEU A 406 -20.67 -14.18 6.09
CA LEU A 406 -21.56 -14.19 7.25
C LEU A 406 -22.19 -15.57 7.52
N ARG A 407 -22.58 -16.31 6.47
CA ARG A 407 -23.37 -17.53 6.64
C ARG A 407 -22.54 -18.81 6.71
N GLU A 408 -21.56 -18.95 5.83
CA GLU A 408 -20.75 -20.17 5.74
C GLU A 408 -19.56 -20.13 6.69
N PHE A 409 -18.95 -18.96 6.88
CA PHE A 409 -17.80 -18.80 7.78
C PHE A 409 -18.18 -18.22 9.14
N GLY A 410 -19.31 -17.52 9.23
CA GLY A 410 -19.80 -16.98 10.50
C GLY A 410 -19.08 -15.72 10.96
N PHE A 411 -18.55 -14.93 10.03
CA PHE A 411 -17.83 -13.71 10.35
C PHE A 411 -18.75 -12.65 10.95
N GLU A 412 -18.22 -11.87 11.88
CA GLU A 412 -18.71 -10.55 12.24
C GLU A 412 -17.91 -9.51 11.46
N ILE A 413 -18.57 -8.69 10.63
CA ILE A 413 -17.87 -7.75 9.73
C ILE A 413 -18.23 -6.31 10.08
N HIS A 414 -17.20 -5.49 10.27
CA HIS A 414 -17.27 -4.06 10.49
C HIS A 414 -16.65 -3.34 9.28
N GLU A 415 -17.42 -2.50 8.63
CA GLU A 415 -17.00 -1.71 7.47
C GLU A 415 -16.66 -0.28 7.89
N TYR A 416 -15.39 0.09 7.76
CA TYR A 416 -14.84 1.40 8.14
C TYR A 416 -15.51 2.54 7.36
N LYS A 417 -15.86 3.60 8.07
CA LYS A 417 -16.48 4.81 7.53
C LYS A 417 -15.44 5.69 6.83
N PRO A 418 -15.83 6.46 5.80
CA PRO A 418 -14.93 7.43 5.17
C PRO A 418 -14.59 8.63 6.06
N PHE A 419 -15.39 8.89 7.11
CA PHE A 419 -15.22 9.99 8.04
C PHE A 419 -15.39 9.45 9.48
N PRO A 420 -14.40 8.73 10.00
CA PRO A 420 -14.42 8.24 11.38
C PRO A 420 -14.35 9.42 12.36
N GLU A 421 -14.96 9.30 13.53
CA GLU A 421 -15.00 10.38 14.52
C GLU A 421 -13.83 10.33 15.53
N ASP A 422 -13.25 9.15 15.78
CA ASP A 422 -12.16 8.98 16.76
C ASP A 422 -10.87 8.37 16.17
N ALA A 423 -10.71 8.44 14.83
CA ALA A 423 -9.50 7.94 14.18
C ALA A 423 -8.24 8.58 14.79
N PRO A 424 -7.14 7.82 14.97
CA PRO A 424 -5.89 8.34 15.51
C PRO A 424 -5.17 9.16 14.44
N VAL A 425 -5.71 10.34 14.16
CA VAL A 425 -5.23 11.30 13.18
C VAL A 425 -5.44 12.68 13.79
N ASP A 426 -4.47 13.58 13.61
CA ASP A 426 -4.64 14.97 14.00
C ASP A 426 -5.42 15.72 12.91
N TYR A 427 -6.74 15.85 13.10
CA TYR A 427 -7.58 16.57 12.15
C TYR A 427 -7.24 18.07 12.06
N ALA A 428 -6.60 18.65 13.09
CA ALA A 428 -6.22 20.05 13.08
C ALA A 428 -5.05 20.31 12.11
N THR A 429 -4.12 19.35 11.97
CA THR A 429 -3.01 19.45 11.01
C THR A 429 -3.47 19.20 9.57
N LEU A 430 -4.54 18.41 9.37
CA LEU A 430 -5.11 18.11 8.06
C LEU A 430 -5.97 19.24 7.47
N MET A 431 -6.67 20.01 8.30
CA MET A 431 -7.57 21.08 7.86
C MET A 431 -7.22 22.43 8.51
N PRO A 432 -6.00 22.98 8.28
CA PRO A 432 -5.60 24.25 8.88
C PRO A 432 -6.48 25.44 8.42
N GLU A 433 -7.13 25.32 7.26
CA GLU A 433 -8.06 26.31 6.69
C GLU A 433 -9.54 25.94 6.86
N GLY A 434 -9.85 24.86 7.61
CA GLY A 434 -11.21 24.31 7.76
C GLY A 434 -11.59 23.30 6.65
N PRO A 435 -12.75 22.63 6.76
CA PRO A 435 -13.17 21.60 5.82
C PRO A 435 -13.39 22.19 4.41
N PRO A 436 -13.01 21.47 3.33
CA PRO A 436 -13.27 21.94 1.97
C PRO A 436 -14.78 22.15 1.78
N VAL A 437 -15.14 23.32 1.24
CA VAL A 437 -16.54 23.67 0.92
C VAL A 437 -17.10 22.61 -0.03
N ALA A 438 -18.35 22.17 0.25
CA ALA A 438 -19.05 21.14 -0.51
C ALA A 438 -18.89 21.31 -2.04
N PRO A 439 -18.85 20.21 -2.81
CA PRO A 439 -18.71 20.32 -4.26
C PRO A 439 -19.81 21.23 -4.82
N ALA A 440 -19.39 22.23 -5.59
CA ALA A 440 -20.28 23.18 -6.23
C ALA A 440 -21.39 22.45 -7.01
N ASP A 441 -22.59 23.04 -6.96
CA ASP A 441 -23.82 22.61 -7.61
C ASP A 441 -23.58 21.92 -8.98
N PRO A 442 -24.10 20.70 -9.20
CA PRO A 442 -23.99 19.99 -10.48
C PRO A 442 -24.67 20.72 -11.66
N SER A 443 -25.32 21.87 -11.43
CA SER A 443 -25.92 22.71 -12.46
C SER A 443 -24.91 23.51 -13.29
N SER A 444 -23.63 23.64 -12.89
CA SER A 444 -22.60 24.29 -13.72
C SER A 444 -22.10 23.36 -14.83
N ARG A 445 -23.00 23.02 -15.77
CA ARG A 445 -22.69 22.31 -17.00
C ARG A 445 -21.80 23.18 -17.89
N SER A 446 -20.49 23.02 -17.81
CA SER A 446 -19.65 23.24 -18.98
C SER A 446 -20.09 22.22 -20.03
N ARG A 447 -20.77 22.73 -21.08
CA ARG A 447 -21.39 21.92 -22.14
C ARG A 447 -20.38 20.90 -22.70
N PRO A 448 -20.74 19.62 -22.82
CA PRO A 448 -19.93 18.69 -23.60
C PRO A 448 -20.06 19.10 -25.07
N ARG A 449 -18.97 19.56 -25.68
CA ARG A 449 -18.88 19.61 -27.15
C ARG A 449 -18.97 18.17 -27.65
N GLY A 450 -20.07 17.87 -28.35
CA GLY A 450 -20.37 16.55 -28.90
C GLY A 450 -19.38 16.10 -29.99
N PRO A 451 -19.48 14.83 -30.42
CA PRO A 451 -18.57 14.22 -31.36
C PRO A 451 -18.93 14.69 -32.78
N SER A 452 -18.12 15.58 -33.34
CA SER A 452 -18.09 15.83 -34.77
C SER A 452 -16.71 15.42 -35.26
N GLY A 453 -16.71 14.38 -36.10
CA GLY A 453 -15.50 13.79 -36.64
C GLY A 453 -14.79 14.71 -37.62
N SER A 454 -13.47 14.73 -37.53
CA SER A 454 -12.58 14.78 -38.68
C SER A 454 -11.23 14.21 -38.27
N ILE A 455 -10.82 13.21 -39.05
CA ILE A 455 -9.52 12.56 -39.03
C ILE A 455 -8.53 13.55 -39.68
N GLY A 456 -7.48 13.95 -38.95
CA GLY A 456 -6.40 14.78 -39.51
C GLY A 456 -5.53 15.46 -38.44
N PRO A 457 -4.21 15.62 -38.65
CA PRO A 457 -3.26 15.99 -37.61
C PRO A 457 -3.28 17.50 -37.39
N SER A 458 -3.49 17.95 -36.15
CA SER A 458 -3.24 19.35 -35.77
C SER A 458 -2.29 19.40 -34.59
N SER A 459 -1.04 19.66 -34.90
CA SER A 459 -0.05 20.28 -34.04
C SER A 459 -0.65 21.52 -33.35
N SER A 460 -0.84 21.46 -32.04
CA SER A 460 -0.81 22.66 -31.20
C SER A 460 -0.06 22.33 -29.91
N SER A 461 1.18 22.78 -29.90
CA SER A 461 2.07 22.88 -28.77
C SER A 461 1.42 23.75 -27.68
N GLY A 462 0.99 23.10 -26.60
CA GLY A 462 0.65 23.74 -25.34
C GLY A 462 1.41 23.03 -24.23
N GLU A 463 2.70 23.31 -24.11
CA GLU A 463 3.52 22.91 -22.96
C GLU A 463 2.93 23.56 -21.69
N ARG A 464 2.16 22.80 -20.90
CA ARG A 464 2.19 23.03 -19.44
C ARG A 464 3.45 22.34 -18.95
N ARG A 465 4.53 23.12 -18.81
CA ARG A 465 5.71 22.72 -18.03
C ARG A 465 5.23 22.42 -16.60
N GLU A 466 5.06 21.16 -16.24
CA GLU A 466 5.21 20.76 -14.84
C GLU A 466 6.63 21.22 -14.43
N SER A 467 6.73 22.09 -13.43
CA SER A 467 8.04 22.60 -13.03
C SER A 467 8.81 21.47 -12.34
N ALA A 468 10.00 21.15 -12.85
CA ALA A 468 10.90 20.19 -12.23
C ALA A 468 11.25 20.69 -10.81
N GLY A 469 10.69 20.06 -9.77
CA GLY A 469 10.94 20.39 -8.36
C GLY A 469 9.70 20.69 -7.50
N GLU A 470 8.52 20.85 -8.09
CA GLU A 470 7.28 21.01 -7.31
C GLU A 470 6.84 19.67 -6.72
N THR A 471 6.68 19.59 -5.39
CA THR A 471 6.03 18.43 -4.78
C THR A 471 4.56 18.44 -5.22
N THR A 472 4.08 17.33 -5.76
CA THR A 472 2.82 17.35 -6.51
C THR A 472 1.65 16.89 -5.67
N ARG A 473 0.51 17.61 -5.73
CA ARG A 473 -0.80 17.09 -5.27
C ARG A 473 -1.27 15.85 -6.03
N LYS A 474 -0.76 15.64 -7.25
CA LYS A 474 -1.19 14.54 -8.10
C LYS A 474 -0.43 13.27 -7.72
N LEU A 475 -0.98 12.55 -6.76
CA LEU A 475 -0.48 11.27 -6.29
C LEU A 475 -0.17 10.34 -7.47
N GLN A 476 0.96 9.65 -7.41
CA GLN A 476 1.25 8.51 -8.27
C GLN A 476 0.45 7.30 -7.80
N ARG A 477 -0.89 7.42 -7.71
CA ARG A 477 -1.76 6.28 -7.42
C ARG A 477 -1.70 5.30 -8.58
N THR A 478 -0.87 4.28 -8.43
CA THR A 478 -0.80 3.09 -9.30
C THR A 478 -2.18 2.45 -9.49
N GLU A 479 -3.07 2.62 -8.52
CA GLU A 479 -4.43 2.13 -8.59
C GLU A 479 -5.35 2.97 -9.48
N ALA A 480 -5.10 4.27 -9.66
CA ALA A 480 -5.91 5.18 -10.48
C ALA A 480 -5.39 5.23 -11.93
N ARG A 481 -5.61 4.19 -12.74
CA ARG A 481 -5.06 4.10 -14.12
C ARG A 481 -6.14 4.22 -15.20
N PRO A 482 -5.84 4.90 -16.34
CA PRO A 482 -6.79 5.08 -17.43
C PRO A 482 -7.12 3.74 -18.11
N SER A 483 -8.38 3.56 -18.49
CA SER A 483 -8.83 2.43 -19.31
C SER A 483 -8.95 2.86 -20.78
N PHE A 484 -8.81 1.91 -21.72
CA PHE A 484 -9.00 2.10 -23.18
C PHE A 484 -10.35 2.77 -23.55
N LEU A 485 -11.34 2.78 -22.65
CA LEU A 485 -12.71 3.24 -22.89
C LEU A 485 -13.08 4.52 -22.10
N SER A 486 -12.17 5.09 -21.31
CA SER A 486 -12.49 6.20 -20.39
C SER A 486 -11.33 7.19 -20.29
N SER A 487 -11.60 8.46 -20.59
CA SER A 487 -10.69 9.59 -20.32
C SER A 487 -10.66 10.01 -18.84
N GLY A 488 -11.23 9.21 -17.93
CA GLY A 488 -11.20 9.41 -16.47
C GLY A 488 -10.74 8.17 -15.71
N ALA A 489 -10.25 8.37 -14.47
CA ALA A 489 -9.80 7.32 -13.56
C ALA A 489 -10.99 6.41 -13.16
N ALA A 490 -11.15 5.28 -13.84
CA ALA A 490 -12.20 4.29 -13.55
C ALA A 490 -11.98 3.52 -12.22
N THR A 491 -10.88 3.80 -11.53
CA THR A 491 -10.37 3.03 -10.38
C THR A 491 -10.04 3.91 -9.17
N GLY A 492 -10.30 5.22 -9.23
CA GLY A 492 -10.14 6.10 -8.08
C GLY A 492 -11.28 5.95 -7.05
N PRO A 493 -11.14 6.58 -5.87
CA PRO A 493 -12.17 6.55 -4.84
C PRO A 493 -13.52 7.09 -5.35
N VAL A 494 -14.64 6.47 -4.95
CA VAL A 494 -15.98 6.90 -5.40
C VAL A 494 -16.38 8.27 -4.83
N PRO A 495 -17.19 9.08 -5.55
CA PRO A 495 -17.73 10.32 -5.02
C PRO A 495 -18.59 10.11 -3.76
N LEU A 496 -18.46 11.01 -2.78
CA LEU A 496 -19.17 10.96 -1.50
C LEU A 496 -20.24 12.05 -1.37
N LYS A 497 -21.20 11.84 -0.47
CA LYS A 497 -22.32 12.76 -0.23
C LYS A 497 -21.90 13.99 0.55
N ARG A 498 -20.95 13.82 1.49
CA ARG A 498 -20.37 14.91 2.26
C ARG A 498 -18.95 15.20 1.80
N ALA A 499 -18.52 16.44 2.02
CA ALA A 499 -17.13 16.84 1.92
C ALA A 499 -16.40 16.62 3.25
N GLY A 500 -15.08 16.55 3.20
CA GLY A 500 -14.19 16.33 4.33
C GLY A 500 -12.93 15.58 3.90
N VAL A 501 -11.99 15.43 4.82
CA VAL A 501 -10.81 14.57 4.59
C VAL A 501 -11.24 13.12 4.74
N ARG A 502 -11.11 12.36 3.67
CA ARG A 502 -11.53 10.96 3.62
C ARG A 502 -10.48 10.07 4.27
N MET A 503 -10.93 9.06 4.99
CA MET A 503 -10.09 7.98 5.52
C MET A 503 -10.41 6.66 4.83
N GLY A 504 -9.38 5.90 4.47
CA GLY A 504 -9.50 4.51 4.05
C GLY A 504 -8.69 3.58 4.94
N LEU A 505 -9.27 2.44 5.32
CA LEU A 505 -8.55 1.43 6.07
C LEU A 505 -7.51 0.76 5.17
N HIS A 506 -6.25 0.69 5.62
CA HIS A 506 -5.18 0.02 4.89
C HIS A 506 -4.28 -0.86 5.76
N ALA A 507 -4.52 -0.90 7.08
CA ALA A 507 -3.84 -1.80 7.99
C ALA A 507 -4.01 -3.28 7.59
N LYS A 508 -2.91 -4.05 7.68
CA LYS A 508 -2.90 -5.51 7.57
C LYS A 508 -2.40 -6.09 8.90
N SER A 509 -3.33 -6.30 9.82
CA SER A 509 -3.01 -6.76 11.17
C SER A 509 -4.03 -7.77 11.67
N MET A 510 -3.63 -8.62 12.60
CA MET A 510 -4.53 -9.54 13.25
C MET A 510 -4.09 -9.86 14.68
N VAL A 511 -5.06 -10.25 15.50
CA VAL A 511 -4.85 -10.78 16.83
C VAL A 511 -5.50 -12.17 16.92
N ILE A 512 -4.74 -13.14 17.41
CA ILE A 512 -5.19 -14.52 17.60
C ILE A 512 -5.25 -14.82 19.10
N ASP A 513 -6.43 -15.26 19.56
CA ASP A 513 -6.72 -15.69 20.93
C ASP A 513 -6.25 -14.70 22.03
N GLY A 514 -6.20 -13.39 21.71
CA GLY A 514 -5.73 -12.34 22.62
C GLY A 514 -4.25 -12.45 23.02
N ARG A 515 -3.47 -13.33 22.37
CA ARG A 515 -2.11 -13.71 22.78
C ARG A 515 -1.06 -13.44 21.71
N ILE A 516 -1.44 -13.50 20.44
CA ILE A 516 -0.52 -13.34 19.32
C ILE A 516 -0.96 -12.14 18.50
N GLY A 517 -0.10 -11.12 18.42
CA GLY A 517 -0.27 -9.97 17.56
C GLY A 517 0.54 -10.11 16.27
N VAL A 518 -0.06 -9.77 15.14
CA VAL A 518 0.59 -9.80 13.82
C VAL A 518 0.37 -8.48 13.10
N ILE A 519 1.45 -7.89 12.60
CA ILE A 519 1.44 -6.66 11.78
C ILE A 519 2.35 -6.88 10.57
N GLY A 520 1.92 -6.49 9.37
CA GLY A 520 2.75 -6.63 8.18
C GLY A 520 2.18 -6.04 6.91
N THR A 521 2.58 -6.60 5.77
CA THR A 521 2.20 -6.13 4.43
C THR A 521 1.16 -7.00 3.74
N HIS A 522 0.94 -8.21 4.25
CA HIS A 522 0.14 -9.26 3.61
C HIS A 522 -1.35 -8.92 3.63
N ASN A 523 -1.91 -8.57 2.47
CA ASN A 523 -3.36 -8.43 2.33
C ASN A 523 -4.02 -9.80 2.37
N PHE A 524 -5.28 -9.85 2.77
CA PHE A 524 -6.04 -11.10 2.80
C PHE A 524 -6.66 -11.41 1.42
N ASP A 525 -5.79 -11.50 0.41
CA ASP A 525 -6.11 -11.69 -1.01
C ASP A 525 -5.20 -12.72 -1.72
N PRO A 526 -5.60 -13.26 -2.89
CA PRO A 526 -4.83 -14.29 -3.58
C PRO A 526 -3.54 -13.74 -4.20
N ARG A 527 -3.43 -12.42 -4.35
CA ARG A 527 -2.26 -11.76 -4.94
C ARG A 527 -1.13 -11.73 -3.92
N SER A 528 -1.38 -11.36 -2.67
CA SER A 528 -0.42 -11.50 -1.56
C SER A 528 0.01 -12.96 -1.37
N GLU A 529 -0.91 -13.92 -1.51
CA GLU A 529 -0.56 -15.34 -1.40
C GLU A 529 0.35 -15.82 -2.54
N THR A 530 0.03 -15.48 -3.80
CA THR A 530 0.64 -16.16 -4.97
C THR A 530 1.58 -15.32 -5.83
N TYR A 531 1.43 -13.99 -5.82
CA TYR A 531 2.14 -13.09 -6.74
C TYR A 531 3.08 -12.12 -6.06
N ASN A 532 2.63 -11.40 -5.03
CA ASN A 532 3.45 -10.43 -4.32
C ASN A 532 4.33 -11.15 -3.30
N THR A 533 5.52 -10.60 -3.03
CA THR A 533 6.26 -10.96 -1.82
C THR A 533 5.81 -10.07 -0.68
N GLU A 534 5.51 -10.67 0.46
CA GLU A 534 5.01 -10.01 1.66
C GLU A 534 5.90 -10.30 2.88
N SER A 535 5.70 -9.52 3.95
CA SER A 535 6.35 -9.73 5.25
C SER A 535 5.37 -9.49 6.38
N VAL A 536 5.57 -10.21 7.48
CA VAL A 536 4.81 -10.05 8.73
C VAL A 536 5.74 -10.17 9.94
N VAL A 537 5.42 -9.41 10.97
CA VAL A 537 6.00 -9.53 12.31
C VAL A 537 4.96 -10.20 13.19
N ILE A 538 5.36 -11.30 13.83
CA ILE A 538 4.53 -12.09 14.74
C ILE A 538 5.14 -11.97 16.14
N ILE A 539 4.32 -11.54 17.10
CA ILE A 539 4.72 -11.38 18.50
C ILE A 539 3.72 -12.14 19.37
N GLU A 540 4.20 -13.17 20.07
CA GLU A 540 3.43 -13.89 21.09
C GLU A 540 3.68 -13.23 22.44
N ASP A 541 2.87 -12.21 22.75
CA ASP A 541 2.91 -11.45 23.98
C ASP A 541 1.53 -10.85 24.24
N GLU A 542 0.97 -11.10 25.43
CA GLU A 542 -0.40 -10.70 25.77
C GLU A 542 -0.57 -9.17 25.81
N ALA A 543 0.43 -8.44 26.30
CA ALA A 543 0.35 -6.98 26.37
C ALA A 543 0.38 -6.36 24.97
N PHE A 544 1.25 -6.86 24.10
CA PHE A 544 1.29 -6.43 22.69
C PHE A 544 0.00 -6.80 21.94
N ALA A 545 -0.47 -8.04 22.10
CA ALA A 545 -1.69 -8.52 21.45
C ALA A 545 -2.93 -7.74 21.91
N GLN A 546 -3.03 -7.41 23.20
CA GLN A 546 -4.12 -6.60 23.73
C GLN A 546 -4.06 -5.16 23.21
N ALA A 547 -2.88 -4.52 23.20
CA ALA A 547 -2.72 -3.17 22.66
C ALA A 547 -3.13 -3.10 21.17
N LEU A 548 -2.74 -4.11 20.38
CA LEU A 548 -3.16 -4.22 18.98
C LEU A 548 -4.67 -4.46 18.87
N ALA A 549 -5.24 -5.34 19.69
CA ALA A 549 -6.68 -5.64 19.69
C ALA A 549 -7.51 -4.40 20.04
N ASP A 550 -7.10 -3.64 21.06
CA ASP A 550 -7.78 -2.41 21.48
C ASP A 550 -7.81 -1.37 20.35
N SER A 551 -6.71 -1.26 19.62
CA SER A 551 -6.61 -0.30 18.53
C SER A 551 -7.39 -0.74 17.27
N ILE A 552 -7.51 -2.06 16.99
CA ILE A 552 -8.44 -2.58 15.96
C ILE A 552 -9.90 -2.39 16.41
N ARG A 553 -10.22 -2.70 17.68
CA ARG A 553 -11.57 -2.57 18.24
C ARG A 553 -12.04 -1.12 18.28
N ARG A 554 -11.13 -0.17 18.49
CA ARG A 554 -11.40 1.27 18.34
C ARG A 554 -11.92 1.59 16.94
N ASP A 555 -11.23 1.12 15.89
CA ASP A 555 -11.66 1.34 14.50
C ASP A 555 -13.02 0.68 14.19
N MET A 556 -13.42 -0.35 14.95
CA MET A 556 -14.70 -1.04 14.81
C MET A 556 -15.85 -0.40 15.59
N LYS A 557 -15.56 0.57 16.47
CA LYS A 557 -16.62 1.23 17.24
C LYS A 557 -17.66 1.87 16.31
N PRO A 558 -18.91 2.02 16.77
CA PRO A 558 -19.98 2.54 15.92
C PRO A 558 -19.70 3.90 15.30
N GLU A 559 -18.92 4.75 15.96
CA GLU A 559 -18.56 6.08 15.46
C GLU A 559 -17.66 5.99 14.22
N ASN A 560 -16.91 4.89 14.05
CA ASN A 560 -15.92 4.70 12.98
C ASN A 560 -16.31 3.65 11.94
N SER A 561 -17.22 2.75 12.28
CA SER A 561 -17.58 1.62 11.42
C SER A 561 -19.07 1.33 11.39
N TRP A 562 -19.53 0.78 10.27
CA TRP A 562 -20.85 0.17 10.15
C TRP A 562 -20.78 -1.33 10.38
N LEU A 563 -21.75 -1.87 11.10
CA LEU A 563 -21.85 -3.31 11.30
C LEU A 563 -22.61 -3.96 10.13
N VAL A 564 -22.01 -4.97 9.50
CA VAL A 564 -22.64 -5.71 8.41
C VAL A 564 -23.45 -6.86 8.99
N ALA A 565 -24.76 -6.85 8.76
CA ALA A 565 -25.66 -7.89 9.24
C ALA A 565 -26.68 -8.30 8.17
N ARG A 566 -27.42 -9.37 8.46
CA ARG A 566 -28.47 -9.88 7.56
C ARG A 566 -29.59 -8.85 7.39
N LYS A 567 -30.16 -8.73 6.18
CA LYS A 567 -31.38 -7.93 5.94
C LYS A 567 -32.59 -8.60 6.58
N VAL A 568 -33.46 -7.81 7.22
CA VAL A 568 -34.79 -8.28 7.65
C VAL A 568 -35.57 -8.69 6.40
N LYS A 569 -36.02 -9.96 6.34
CA LYS A 569 -36.74 -10.46 5.17
C LYS A 569 -38.14 -9.83 5.11
N PRO A 570 -38.61 -9.33 3.95
CA PRO A 570 -40.03 -9.09 3.77
C PRO A 570 -40.78 -10.44 3.79
N PRO A 571 -42.00 -10.51 4.36
CA PRO A 571 -42.67 -11.76 4.70
C PRO A 571 -43.07 -12.68 3.51
N VAL A 572 -42.86 -12.29 2.25
CA VAL A 572 -43.57 -12.90 1.10
C VAL A 572 -42.72 -13.85 0.21
N PHE A 573 -41.38 -13.90 0.34
CA PHE A 573 -40.52 -14.66 -0.62
C PHE A 573 -39.39 -15.48 0.02
N SER A 574 -39.70 -16.42 0.92
CA SER A 574 -38.65 -17.07 1.74
C SER A 574 -37.84 -18.20 1.06
N GLY A 575 -38.39 -18.87 0.04
CA GLY A 575 -37.84 -20.11 -0.56
C GLY A 575 -37.14 -19.98 -1.92
N LEU A 576 -37.67 -19.18 -2.85
CA LEU A 576 -37.11 -19.00 -4.21
C LEU A 576 -35.80 -18.18 -4.19
N ASP A 577 -35.67 -17.24 -3.25
CA ASP A 577 -34.50 -16.38 -3.08
C ASP A 577 -33.19 -17.15 -2.80
N TYR A 578 -33.28 -18.31 -2.17
CA TYR A 578 -32.10 -19.07 -1.73
C TYR A 578 -31.33 -19.70 -2.91
N SER A 579 -32.03 -20.39 -3.80
CA SER A 579 -31.43 -21.07 -4.94
C SER A 579 -30.93 -20.06 -5.96
N LEU A 580 -31.67 -18.98 -6.18
CA LEU A 580 -31.31 -17.92 -7.12
C LEU A 580 -30.11 -17.11 -6.64
N GLY A 581 -30.01 -16.78 -5.35
CA GLY A 581 -28.82 -16.13 -4.79
C GLY A 581 -27.55 -16.99 -4.91
N LYS A 582 -27.65 -18.31 -4.65
CA LYS A 582 -26.49 -19.24 -4.76
C LYS A 582 -26.03 -19.42 -6.21
N VAL A 583 -26.96 -19.49 -7.16
CA VAL A 583 -26.65 -19.56 -8.60
C VAL A 583 -26.04 -18.23 -9.07
N SER A 584 -26.60 -17.10 -8.65
CA SER A 584 -26.09 -15.76 -8.99
C SER A 584 -24.66 -15.51 -8.48
N GLU A 585 -24.34 -15.96 -7.26
CA GLU A 585 -22.97 -15.93 -6.72
C GLU A 585 -21.98 -16.77 -7.54
N ALA A 586 -22.43 -17.90 -8.09
CA ALA A 586 -21.61 -18.80 -8.89
C ALA A 586 -21.36 -18.29 -10.33
N LEU A 587 -22.12 -17.28 -10.79
CA LEU A 587 -21.91 -16.69 -12.11
C LEU A 587 -20.64 -15.83 -12.13
N PRO A 588 -19.78 -15.96 -13.16
CA PRO A 588 -18.49 -15.28 -13.21
C PRO A 588 -18.59 -13.78 -13.50
N LEU A 589 -19.62 -13.33 -14.22
CA LEU A 589 -19.70 -11.96 -14.77
C LEU A 589 -20.93 -11.15 -14.29
N PHE A 590 -22.01 -11.81 -13.89
CA PHE A 590 -23.28 -11.14 -13.58
C PHE A 590 -23.91 -11.71 -12.31
N ASP A 591 -23.86 -10.94 -11.24
CA ASP A 591 -24.75 -11.17 -10.10
C ASP A 591 -26.09 -10.46 -10.40
N LEU A 592 -27.01 -11.19 -11.03
CA LEU A 592 -28.26 -10.63 -11.54
C LEU A 592 -29.31 -10.43 -10.43
N TRP A 593 -29.05 -10.93 -9.22
CA TRP A 593 -30.03 -10.99 -8.14
C TRP A 593 -30.16 -9.65 -7.40
N PRO A 594 -31.36 -9.04 -7.35
CA PRO A 594 -31.52 -7.70 -6.80
C PRO A 594 -31.57 -7.72 -5.25
N TRP A 595 -31.96 -8.85 -4.63
CA TRP A 595 -32.22 -8.93 -3.19
C TRP A 595 -31.03 -9.53 -2.43
N ARG A 596 -30.20 -8.67 -1.84
CA ARG A 596 -28.98 -9.07 -1.14
C ARG A 596 -29.24 -9.63 0.25
N TYR A 597 -28.40 -10.58 0.69
CA TYR A 597 -28.50 -11.23 2.00
C TYR A 597 -28.17 -10.30 3.17
N ALA A 598 -27.23 -9.37 2.98
CA ALA A 598 -26.69 -8.51 4.04
C ALA A 598 -26.61 -7.05 3.60
N THR A 599 -26.48 -6.16 4.57
CA THR A 599 -26.38 -4.70 4.41
C THR A 599 -25.65 -4.10 5.60
N SER A 600 -25.30 -2.81 5.50
CA SER A 600 -24.63 -2.08 6.57
C SER A 600 -25.67 -1.47 7.52
N TYR A 601 -25.37 -1.51 8.81
CA TYR A 601 -26.20 -1.00 9.89
C TYR A 601 -25.45 0.02 10.73
N GLU A 602 -26.17 1.07 11.11
CA GLU A 602 -25.74 2.12 12.03
C GLU A 602 -26.31 1.83 13.41
N TYR A 603 -25.47 1.87 14.43
CA TYR A 603 -25.93 1.79 15.82
C TYR A 603 -26.70 3.06 16.19
N VAL A 604 -27.80 2.90 16.92
CA VAL A 604 -28.62 4.01 17.41
C VAL A 604 -28.70 3.88 18.93
N PRO A 605 -27.89 4.65 19.68
CA PRO A 605 -27.92 4.60 21.13
C PRO A 605 -29.26 5.09 21.66
N GLY A 606 -29.72 4.49 22.76
CA GLY A 606 -30.97 4.87 23.42
C GLY A 606 -31.14 4.14 24.75
N PRO A 607 -32.19 4.45 25.54
CA PRO A 607 -32.41 3.84 26.85
C PRO A 607 -32.46 2.31 26.83
N ASP A 608 -33.06 1.73 25.77
CA ASP A 608 -33.17 0.26 25.59
C ASP A 608 -31.94 -0.36 24.91
N CYS A 609 -31.04 0.49 24.41
CA CYS A 609 -29.86 0.14 23.65
C CYS A 609 -28.66 0.94 24.16
N PRO A 610 -28.24 0.75 25.44
CA PRO A 610 -27.17 1.53 26.04
C PRO A 610 -25.79 1.20 25.47
N GLU A 611 -25.62 -0.02 24.94
CA GLU A 611 -24.38 -0.51 24.34
C GLU A 611 -24.64 -1.20 22.99
N PRO A 612 -23.66 -1.21 22.08
CA PRO A 612 -23.71 -1.95 20.82
C PRO A 612 -23.95 -3.45 21.03
N LEU A 613 -24.85 -4.04 20.24
CA LEU A 613 -25.20 -5.46 20.32
C LEU A 613 -24.59 -6.25 19.15
N PRO A 614 -24.16 -7.52 19.37
CA PRO A 614 -23.66 -8.35 18.29
C PRO A 614 -24.80 -8.69 17.28
N PRO A 615 -24.48 -8.97 16.00
CA PRO A 615 -25.48 -9.29 14.97
C PRO A 615 -26.41 -10.47 15.28
N GLY A 616 -26.02 -11.34 16.22
CA GLY A 616 -26.80 -12.51 16.64
C GLY A 616 -27.80 -12.22 17.77
N ASP A 617 -27.77 -11.04 18.39
CA ASP A 617 -28.69 -10.69 19.48
C ASP A 617 -30.13 -10.52 18.95
N PRO A 618 -31.16 -11.11 19.60
CA PRO A 618 -32.56 -10.93 19.18
C PRO A 618 -33.03 -9.46 19.13
N ARG A 619 -32.42 -8.58 19.93
CA ARG A 619 -32.72 -7.14 19.97
C ARG A 619 -31.90 -6.33 18.98
N PHE A 620 -31.03 -6.95 18.18
CA PHE A 620 -30.15 -6.25 17.24
C PHE A 620 -30.91 -5.21 16.38
N HIS A 621 -32.03 -5.60 15.78
CA HIS A 621 -32.81 -4.70 14.91
C HIS A 621 -33.56 -3.57 15.65
N GLN A 622 -33.58 -3.58 16.99
CA GLN A 622 -34.11 -2.48 17.81
C GLN A 622 -33.02 -1.41 18.03
N CYS A 623 -31.76 -1.84 18.15
CA CYS A 623 -30.61 -0.98 18.43
C CYS A 623 -29.85 -0.52 17.18
N TYR A 624 -30.20 -1.05 16.01
CA TYR A 624 -29.52 -0.76 14.76
C TYR A 624 -30.50 -0.38 13.65
N ARG A 625 -30.14 0.66 12.89
CA ARG A 625 -30.86 1.12 11.71
C ARG A 625 -30.12 0.74 10.45
N SER A 626 -30.81 0.15 9.47
CA SER A 626 -30.22 -0.13 8.17
C SER A 626 -29.90 1.17 7.42
N VAL A 627 -28.66 1.30 6.93
CA VAL A 627 -28.19 2.45 6.13
C VAL A 627 -27.97 2.11 4.65
N GLY A 628 -28.31 0.87 4.27
CA GLY A 628 -28.20 0.35 2.90
C GLY A 628 -26.82 -0.20 2.57
N ASP A 629 -26.66 -0.66 1.33
CA ASP A 629 -25.48 -1.42 0.91
C ASP A 629 -24.25 -0.54 0.67
N PHE A 630 -24.45 0.75 0.38
CA PHE A 630 -23.41 1.74 0.09
C PHE A 630 -23.76 3.08 0.77
N PRO A 631 -23.67 3.17 2.12
CA PRO A 631 -23.81 4.45 2.82
C PRO A 631 -22.76 5.47 2.35
N GLU A 632 -23.03 6.77 2.49
CA GLU A 632 -22.17 7.90 2.07
C GLU A 632 -21.80 8.03 0.58
N VAL A 633 -22.02 7.04 -0.29
CA VAL A 633 -21.69 7.13 -1.72
C VAL A 633 -22.70 8.03 -2.48
N ASN A 634 -22.19 8.97 -3.27
CA ASN A 634 -22.95 9.96 -4.05
C ASN A 634 -22.90 9.66 -5.55
N ILE A 635 -23.51 8.54 -5.93
CA ILE A 635 -23.76 8.20 -7.33
C ILE A 635 -25.27 7.97 -7.47
N GLY A 636 -25.87 8.57 -8.52
CA GLY A 636 -27.27 8.34 -8.94
C GLY A 636 -27.57 6.85 -9.18
N PRO A 637 -28.81 6.44 -9.49
CA PRO A 637 -29.40 5.15 -9.12
C PRO A 637 -28.53 3.90 -9.42
N LYS A 638 -27.59 3.63 -8.50
CA LYS A 638 -27.36 2.46 -7.64
C LYS A 638 -27.42 1.03 -8.21
N TRP A 639 -27.50 0.81 -9.53
CA TRP A 639 -27.50 -0.56 -10.08
C TRP A 639 -26.58 -0.79 -11.29
N LEU A 640 -26.20 0.26 -12.01
CA LEU A 640 -25.46 0.14 -13.28
C LEU A 640 -23.93 0.17 -13.11
N TYR A 641 -23.40 0.99 -12.21
CA TYR A 641 -21.94 1.17 -12.02
C TYR A 641 -21.26 -0.04 -11.34
N THR A 642 -21.88 -0.61 -10.31
CA THR A 642 -21.36 -1.81 -9.63
C THR A 642 -21.44 -3.04 -10.54
N ARG A 643 -22.46 -3.12 -11.41
CA ARG A 643 -22.55 -4.15 -12.48
C ARG A 643 -21.49 -3.96 -13.56
N ILE A 644 -21.17 -2.72 -13.94
CA ILE A 644 -20.09 -2.42 -14.90
C ILE A 644 -18.72 -2.77 -14.32
N LEU A 645 -18.46 -2.44 -13.05
CA LEU A 645 -17.22 -2.83 -12.35
C LEU A 645 -17.07 -4.36 -12.24
N THR A 646 -18.17 -5.09 -12.03
CA THR A 646 -18.20 -6.56 -12.06
C THR A 646 -17.94 -7.11 -13.47
N ALA A 647 -18.44 -6.44 -14.52
CA ALA A 647 -18.26 -6.83 -15.92
C ALA A 647 -16.81 -6.66 -16.44
N PHE A 648 -16.03 -5.74 -15.85
CA PHE A 648 -14.61 -5.54 -16.20
C PHE A 648 -13.63 -6.24 -15.24
N GLY A 649 -13.99 -6.46 -13.97
CA GLY A 649 -13.13 -7.10 -12.97
C GLY A 649 -12.90 -8.60 -13.20
N ALA A 650 -13.89 -9.33 -13.72
CA ALA A 650 -13.80 -10.79 -13.91
C ALA A 650 -12.78 -11.21 -15.00
N GLY A 651 -12.43 -10.31 -15.93
CA GLY A 651 -11.37 -10.54 -16.93
C GLY A 651 -9.99 -10.03 -16.53
N LEU A 652 -9.88 -9.26 -15.44
CA LEU A 652 -8.65 -8.59 -14.98
C LEU A 652 -8.24 -9.04 -13.57
N VAL A 653 -8.86 -10.10 -13.04
CA VAL A 653 -8.55 -10.74 -11.74
C VAL A 653 -7.05 -10.88 -11.44
N PRO A 654 -6.15 -11.11 -12.41
CA PRO A 654 -4.74 -11.20 -12.07
C PRO A 654 -3.96 -9.88 -12.13
N ILE A 655 -4.60 -8.74 -12.45
CA ILE A 655 -4.03 -7.37 -12.39
C ILE A 655 -4.33 -6.69 -11.06
N LEU A 656 -5.40 -7.09 -10.37
CA LEU A 656 -5.65 -6.76 -8.96
C LEU A 656 -5.08 -7.86 -8.07
#